data_AF-A0A284RZJ4-F1
#
_entry.id   AF-A0A284RZJ4-F1
#
_cell.length_a   1.000
_cell.length_b   1.000
_cell.length_c   1.000
_cell.angle_alpha   90.00
_cell.angle_beta   90.00
_cell.angle_gamma   90.00
#
_symmetry.space_group_name_H-M   'P 1'
#
loop_
_entity.id
_entity.type
_entity.pdbx_description
1 polymer ?
#
loop_
_entity_poly.entity_id
_entity_poly.type
_entity_poly.pdbx_seq_one_letter_code
_entity_poly.pdbx_strand_id
1 'polypeptide(L)'
;MSNRRFPMELISLIVRDAARNVKTLCLLHSTWVPLIRPLIFDVLMADGQCDILAWQDLFMSAPDIPNHVRHVTLAPEGVTPGDPVVVEEFLHCFHKVLSLALLSFELDYNVLALSPLRTVRSLILHNCLLDNVLPDLKYAFPRLTVLHIVDFVTGNLRSHVAAEQAESFLPRVMAFLFVETCSTETIDMCVDIMARDQWFQGVRDIEIQGSEMVLNHFCARLPHFGSRLDNLLLFHINYMLPGPILHNLSYTTSLACLYVDGLQSGTSNLWQTILGLPRLPFLQQLKIIYSADISSNDLSLEHWNDVMCFLKHDRFPVLRSLVITVYWSHCRARPNAKAFRNCVPESFPAYNKDLKTTVSVICDHPFRSLGSLTRAYHLDPDPEHFILFPLKNSMVFDFYKKAQASLWTAEEMDLTKDRLQWMDWLTPAERSMLTNVLAFFATANSIVGENLVQRFSADVQIPEFRMFYDFQAMMENVHWEVYSLLITTLILDEDEQSHLFHAVTTIPSVQAKAEWAMRWIASDAPFTRHVVAFTAVEGIFFSRSFAAIFWLKKKGLMPGLTFSNELIFRDEGLHTDFACFVYSCLHQKLSENTLTMIVTEASELEQDFWKDTLVDGILGLSAPSMVQYIKFVTDRLLVVLDVSKVYNTQNPFEFVEMISLEGKTNFFKHHVSDYVKAFVTGKGPAAACKKFETDMEF
;
A
#
# COMPACT_ATOMS: atom_id res chain seq x y z
N MET A 1 25.67 -27.23 13.91
CA MET A 1 25.17 -25.84 13.91
C MET A 1 24.93 -25.44 15.36
N SER A 2 25.56 -24.34 15.78
CA SER A 2 25.79 -23.96 17.17
C SER A 2 24.52 -23.50 17.89
N ASN A 3 24.37 -24.01 19.13
CA ASN A 3 23.50 -23.52 20.19
C ASN A 3 23.29 -21.99 20.17
N ARG A 4 22.07 -21.55 19.86
CA ARG A 4 21.49 -20.33 20.44
C ARG A 4 20.36 -20.76 21.38
N ARG A 5 20.72 -21.18 22.59
CA ARG A 5 19.74 -21.40 23.67
C ARG A 5 19.36 -20.03 24.23
N PHE A 6 18.08 -19.67 24.19
CA PHE A 6 17.55 -18.60 25.02
C PHE A 6 17.81 -18.93 26.51
N PRO A 7 18.04 -17.95 27.40
CA PRO A 7 18.33 -18.24 28.81
C PRO A 7 17.14 -18.96 29.45
N MET A 8 17.33 -20.21 29.87
CA MET A 8 16.34 -21.04 30.58
C MET A 8 15.77 -20.35 31.84
N GLU A 9 16.56 -19.46 32.42
CA GLU A 9 16.21 -18.65 33.59
C GLU A 9 15.11 -17.62 33.28
N LEU A 10 15.05 -17.10 32.05
CA LEU A 10 14.04 -16.11 31.64
C LEU A 10 12.67 -16.76 31.40
N ILE A 11 12.65 -17.93 30.74
CA ILE A 11 11.42 -18.69 30.47
C ILE A 11 10.83 -19.24 31.78
N SER A 12 11.67 -19.75 32.67
CA SER A 12 11.22 -20.20 34.00
C SER A 12 10.71 -19.05 34.87
N LEU A 13 11.23 -17.82 34.71
CA LEU A 13 10.67 -16.61 35.32
C LEU A 13 9.30 -16.25 34.74
N ILE A 14 9.17 -16.21 33.41
CA ILE A 14 7.92 -15.91 32.70
C ILE A 14 6.83 -16.90 33.08
N VAL A 15 7.14 -18.19 33.10
CA VAL A 15 6.22 -19.27 33.50
C VAL A 15 5.85 -19.19 34.99
N ARG A 16 6.79 -18.83 35.88
CA ARG A 16 6.50 -18.67 37.31
C ARG A 16 5.57 -17.49 37.57
N ASP A 17 5.78 -16.36 36.90
CA ASP A 17 4.98 -15.14 37.09
C ASP A 17 3.66 -15.16 36.30
N ALA A 18 3.59 -15.92 35.19
CA ALA A 18 2.38 -16.13 34.39
C ALA A 18 1.31 -16.98 35.08
N ALA A 19 1.66 -17.73 36.13
CA ALA A 19 0.91 -18.84 36.69
C ALA A 19 -0.45 -18.49 37.37
N ARG A 20 -0.97 -17.27 37.19
CA ARG A 20 -2.32 -16.93 37.66
C ARG A 20 -3.25 -16.24 36.66
N ASN A 21 -2.77 -15.68 35.54
CA ASN A 21 -3.62 -14.85 34.68
C ASN A 21 -3.33 -14.87 33.16
N VAL A 22 -2.42 -15.71 32.66
CA VAL A 22 -2.14 -15.75 31.21
C VAL A 22 -3.20 -16.57 30.49
N LYS A 23 -4.13 -15.90 29.79
CA LYS A 23 -5.20 -16.50 28.97
C LYS A 23 -4.79 -16.76 27.52
N THR A 24 -3.65 -16.23 27.09
CA THR A 24 -3.14 -16.30 25.72
C THR A 24 -1.67 -16.67 25.77
N LEU A 25 -1.28 -17.80 25.18
CA LEU A 25 0.12 -18.17 25.01
C LEU A 25 0.46 -18.04 23.52
N CYS A 26 1.40 -17.16 23.20
CA CYS A 26 1.99 -17.02 21.88
C CYS A 26 3.38 -17.65 21.96
N LEU A 27 3.64 -18.75 21.25
CA LEU A 27 4.98 -19.36 21.21
C LEU A 27 5.68 -18.95 19.92
N LEU A 28 6.66 -18.06 20.07
CA LEU A 28 7.69 -17.76 19.08
C LEU A 28 8.91 -18.65 19.39
N HIS A 29 9.33 -19.48 18.44
CA HIS A 29 10.60 -20.23 18.35
C HIS A 29 10.81 -21.57 19.11
N SER A 30 11.71 -22.34 18.50
CA SER A 30 11.97 -23.79 18.47
C SER A 30 12.60 -24.49 19.70
N THR A 31 12.18 -24.19 20.94
CA THR A 31 12.63 -24.98 22.11
C THR A 31 11.57 -25.11 23.20
N TRP A 32 11.38 -26.32 23.76
CA TRP A 32 10.46 -26.58 24.88
C TRP A 32 11.15 -27.12 26.15
N VAL A 33 10.55 -26.85 27.32
CA VAL A 33 11.00 -27.24 28.67
C VAL A 33 9.84 -27.90 29.42
N PRO A 34 10.04 -29.06 30.10
CA PRO A 34 8.99 -29.74 30.86
C PRO A 34 8.37 -28.84 31.95
N LEU A 35 7.05 -28.64 31.89
CA LEU A 35 6.33 -27.87 32.91
C LEU A 35 5.92 -28.75 34.10
N ILE A 36 6.15 -28.23 35.31
CA ILE A 36 5.83 -28.88 36.59
C ILE A 36 4.33 -28.72 36.96
N ARG A 37 3.54 -27.94 36.20
CA ARG A 37 2.10 -27.71 36.43
C ARG A 37 1.29 -27.62 35.13
N PRO A 38 0.02 -28.06 35.11
CA PRO A 38 -0.84 -27.95 33.94
C PRO A 38 -1.18 -26.48 33.65
N LEU A 39 -0.84 -26.01 32.45
CA LEU A 39 -1.29 -24.71 31.92
C LEU A 39 -2.67 -24.88 31.28
N ILE A 40 -3.58 -23.93 31.53
CA ILE A 40 -4.89 -23.83 30.88
C ILE A 40 -4.82 -22.62 29.93
N PHE A 41 -5.05 -22.81 28.64
CA PHE A 41 -5.10 -21.73 27.65
C PHE A 41 -6.28 -21.90 26.69
N ASP A 42 -6.88 -20.77 26.27
CA ASP A 42 -8.09 -20.73 25.44
C ASP A 42 -7.77 -20.57 23.94
N VAL A 43 -6.58 -20.07 23.60
CA VAL A 43 -6.14 -19.72 22.23
C VAL A 43 -4.81 -20.40 21.91
N LEU A 44 -4.73 -21.01 20.73
CA LEU A 44 -3.53 -21.60 20.14
C LEU A 44 -3.24 -20.93 18.79
N MET A 45 -2.00 -20.48 18.58
CA MET A 45 -1.52 -20.03 17.28
C MET A 45 -0.35 -20.91 16.86
N ALA A 46 -0.47 -21.58 15.71
CA ALA A 46 0.58 -22.38 15.10
C ALA A 46 1.07 -21.69 13.83
N ASP A 47 2.33 -21.27 13.85
CA ASP A 47 2.97 -20.51 12.80
C ASP A 47 4.12 -21.29 12.14
N GLY A 48 4.99 -20.54 11.47
CA GLY A 48 6.10 -21.02 10.70
C GLY A 48 7.15 -21.90 11.38
N GLN A 49 7.09 -21.95 12.69
CA GLN A 49 8.14 -22.52 13.50
C GLN A 49 7.58 -23.53 14.49
N CYS A 50 6.31 -23.89 14.29
CA CYS A 50 5.55 -24.80 15.12
C CYS A 50 5.86 -26.25 14.74
N ASP A 51 6.60 -26.95 15.60
CA ASP A 51 6.80 -28.39 15.46
C ASP A 51 5.52 -29.13 15.90
N ILE A 52 4.72 -29.55 14.90
CA ILE A 52 3.44 -30.24 15.13
C ILE A 52 3.64 -31.56 15.90
N LEU A 53 4.77 -32.26 15.70
CA LEU A 53 5.07 -33.50 16.44
C LEU A 53 5.29 -33.20 17.92
N ALA A 54 6.02 -32.12 18.24
CA ALA A 54 6.20 -31.69 19.62
C ALA A 54 4.87 -31.35 20.32
N TRP A 55 3.88 -30.83 19.58
CA TRP A 55 2.54 -30.60 20.14
C TRP A 55 1.73 -31.88 20.32
N GLN A 56 1.82 -32.84 19.39
CA GLN A 56 1.19 -34.15 19.58
C GLN A 56 1.77 -34.85 20.82
N ASP A 57 3.08 -34.81 21.02
CA ASP A 57 3.74 -35.32 22.22
C ASP A 57 3.29 -34.59 23.49
N LEU A 58 3.09 -33.28 23.43
CA LEU A 58 2.52 -32.50 24.55
C LEU A 58 1.10 -32.97 24.88
N PHE A 59 0.24 -33.17 23.89
CA PHE A 59 -1.14 -33.59 24.13
C PHE A 59 -1.25 -35.03 24.62
N MET A 60 -0.35 -35.91 24.16
CA MET A 60 -0.22 -37.26 24.71
C MET A 60 0.24 -37.25 26.17
N SER A 61 1.13 -36.32 26.55
CA SER A 61 1.65 -36.21 27.91
C SER A 61 0.77 -35.39 28.87
N ALA A 62 -0.13 -34.54 28.34
CA ALA A 62 -1.02 -33.68 29.11
C ALA A 62 -2.46 -33.65 28.53
N PRO A 63 -3.29 -34.69 28.81
CA PRO A 63 -4.60 -34.89 28.16
C PRO A 63 -5.68 -33.86 28.53
N ASP A 64 -5.44 -33.02 29.54
CA ASP A 64 -6.38 -31.97 29.95
C ASP A 64 -6.33 -30.74 29.02
N ILE A 65 -5.17 -30.46 28.41
CA ILE A 65 -4.93 -29.25 27.61
C ILE A 65 -5.89 -29.14 26.40
N PRO A 66 -6.11 -30.19 25.59
CA PRO A 66 -6.99 -30.09 24.42
C PRO A 66 -8.46 -29.80 24.76
N ASN A 67 -8.89 -30.03 26.00
CA ASN A 67 -10.24 -29.71 26.46
C ASN A 67 -10.45 -28.20 26.74
N HIS A 68 -9.37 -27.42 26.82
CA HIS A 68 -9.41 -26.00 27.11
C HIS A 68 -9.26 -25.11 25.87
N VAL A 69 -8.63 -25.61 24.81
CA VAL A 69 -8.43 -24.83 23.56
C VAL A 69 -9.76 -24.58 22.85
N ARG A 70 -10.09 -23.31 22.65
CA ARG A 70 -11.32 -22.84 21.98
C ARG A 70 -11.06 -22.14 20.65
N HIS A 71 -9.89 -21.55 20.48
CA HIS A 71 -9.51 -20.81 19.29
C HIS A 71 -8.19 -21.35 18.74
N VAL A 72 -8.15 -21.65 17.44
CA VAL A 72 -6.96 -22.14 16.76
C VAL A 72 -6.69 -21.26 15.54
N THR A 73 -5.45 -20.82 15.36
CA THR A 73 -4.97 -20.11 14.16
C THR A 73 -3.82 -20.86 13.53
N LEU A 74 -3.86 -21.10 12.22
CA LEU A 74 -2.84 -21.79 11.44
C LEU A 74 -2.27 -20.85 10.36
N ALA A 75 -0.94 -20.84 10.19
CA ALA A 75 -0.24 -20.06 9.15
C ALA A 75 0.83 -20.91 8.41
N PRO A 76 1.14 -20.63 7.13
CA PRO A 76 1.84 -21.53 6.19
C PRO A 76 3.33 -21.72 6.42
N GLU A 77 4.00 -20.85 7.18
CA GLU A 77 5.47 -20.82 7.19
C GLU A 77 6.13 -22.06 7.85
N GLY A 78 5.37 -23.09 8.27
CA GLY A 78 5.73 -23.95 9.42
C GLY A 78 5.51 -25.43 9.31
N VAL A 79 5.21 -25.89 8.10
CA VAL A 79 5.36 -27.31 7.81
C VAL A 79 6.75 -27.49 7.20
N THR A 80 7.74 -27.80 8.04
CA THR A 80 9.06 -28.24 7.55
C THR A 80 8.88 -29.43 6.59
N PRO A 81 9.44 -29.39 5.37
CA PRO A 81 9.41 -30.52 4.46
C PRO A 81 10.30 -31.63 5.04
N GLY A 82 9.70 -32.68 5.60
CA GLY A 82 10.46 -33.76 6.23
C GLY A 82 9.64 -34.97 6.66
N ASP A 83 8.47 -34.78 7.26
CA ASP A 83 7.54 -35.86 7.62
C ASP A 83 6.09 -35.35 7.49
N PRO A 84 5.17 -36.14 6.89
CA PRO A 84 3.82 -35.67 6.58
C PRO A 84 2.94 -35.80 7.83
N VAL A 85 3.06 -34.88 8.78
CA VAL A 85 1.97 -34.72 9.74
C VAL A 85 0.84 -34.00 9.02
N VAL A 86 -0.26 -34.73 8.82
CA VAL A 86 -1.48 -34.23 8.20
C VAL A 86 -2.13 -33.27 9.20
N VAL A 87 -2.20 -31.97 8.88
CA VAL A 87 -2.69 -30.92 9.80
C VAL A 87 -4.12 -31.19 10.27
N GLU A 88 -4.89 -31.91 9.48
CA GLU A 88 -6.22 -32.40 9.81
C GLU A 88 -6.17 -33.33 11.03
N GLU A 89 -5.19 -34.22 11.13
CA GLU A 89 -5.00 -35.10 12.30
C GLU A 89 -4.65 -34.29 13.56
N PHE A 90 -3.84 -33.24 13.40
CA PHE A 90 -3.54 -32.31 14.48
C PHE A 90 -4.79 -31.57 14.99
N LEU A 91 -5.67 -31.12 14.09
CA LEU A 91 -6.93 -30.49 14.48
C LEU A 91 -7.85 -31.44 15.25
N HIS A 92 -7.80 -32.75 14.98
CA HIS A 92 -8.56 -33.77 15.71
C HIS A 92 -8.08 -33.98 17.16
N CYS A 93 -6.87 -33.57 17.50
CA CYS A 93 -6.41 -33.58 18.88
C CYS A 93 -7.28 -32.67 19.77
N PHE A 94 -7.95 -31.66 19.21
CA PHE A 94 -8.72 -30.67 19.97
C PHE A 94 -10.22 -30.95 19.95
N HIS A 95 -10.77 -31.38 21.09
CA HIS A 95 -12.18 -31.79 21.17
C HIS A 95 -13.20 -30.64 21.27
N LYS A 96 -12.75 -29.38 21.41
CA LYS A 96 -13.58 -28.25 21.86
C LYS A 96 -13.38 -26.93 21.10
N VAL A 97 -12.69 -26.96 19.97
CA VAL A 97 -12.43 -25.78 19.13
C VAL A 97 -13.75 -25.19 18.64
N LEU A 98 -13.97 -23.91 18.95
CA LEU A 98 -15.14 -23.14 18.54
C LEU A 98 -14.81 -22.19 17.38
N SER A 99 -13.56 -21.73 17.27
CA SER A 99 -13.10 -20.82 16.24
C SER A 99 -11.83 -21.34 15.60
N LEU A 100 -11.78 -21.33 14.27
CA LEU A 100 -10.62 -21.70 13.49
C LEU A 100 -10.27 -20.57 12.52
N ALA A 101 -8.99 -20.20 12.42
CA ALA A 101 -8.48 -19.24 11.47
C ALA A 101 -7.37 -19.87 10.62
N LEU A 102 -7.53 -19.82 9.30
CA LEU A 102 -6.61 -20.34 8.31
C LEU A 102 -6.02 -19.15 7.55
N LEU A 103 -4.75 -18.84 7.82
CA LEU A 103 -4.05 -17.70 7.24
C LEU A 103 -3.19 -18.20 6.09
N SER A 104 -3.65 -18.08 4.84
CA SER A 104 -2.96 -18.59 3.64
C SER A 104 -2.61 -20.08 3.75
N PHE A 105 -3.47 -20.85 4.41
CA PHE A 105 -3.30 -22.28 4.67
C PHE A 105 -4.48 -23.06 4.08
N GLU A 106 -4.20 -24.13 3.33
CA GLU A 106 -5.23 -25.00 2.75
C GLU A 106 -5.30 -26.33 3.50
N LEU A 107 -6.53 -26.72 3.87
CA LEU A 107 -6.81 -28.04 4.45
C LEU A 107 -7.29 -28.99 3.34
N ASP A 108 -7.09 -30.28 3.55
CA ASP A 108 -7.74 -31.33 2.75
C ASP A 108 -9.18 -31.54 3.24
N TYR A 109 -10.11 -30.88 2.57
CA TYR A 109 -11.53 -30.96 2.88
C TYR A 109 -12.12 -32.36 2.63
N ASN A 110 -11.50 -33.20 1.80
CA ASN A 110 -11.95 -34.59 1.62
C ASN A 110 -11.67 -35.42 2.87
N VAL A 111 -10.50 -35.22 3.49
CA VAL A 111 -10.14 -35.86 4.77
C VAL A 111 -11.08 -35.37 5.88
N LEU A 112 -11.34 -34.07 5.95
CA LEU A 112 -12.27 -33.51 6.94
C LEU A 112 -13.73 -33.89 6.69
N ALA A 113 -14.15 -34.16 5.45
CA ALA A 113 -15.49 -34.67 5.17
C ALA A 113 -15.69 -36.07 5.77
N LEU A 114 -14.66 -36.91 5.80
CA LEU A 114 -14.68 -38.23 6.43
C LEU A 114 -14.68 -38.14 7.96
N SER A 115 -13.98 -37.15 8.53
CA SER A 115 -13.97 -36.87 9.97
C SER A 115 -14.20 -35.39 10.26
N PRO A 116 -15.47 -34.94 10.36
CA PRO A 116 -15.79 -33.52 10.49
C PRO A 116 -15.44 -32.89 11.84
N LEU A 117 -14.98 -31.65 11.81
CA LEU A 117 -14.71 -30.81 12.99
C LEU A 117 -16.02 -30.18 13.51
N ARG A 118 -16.85 -31.02 14.15
CA ARG A 118 -18.23 -30.70 14.56
C ARG A 118 -18.40 -29.60 15.61
N THR A 119 -17.33 -29.15 16.27
CA THR A 119 -17.41 -28.11 17.30
C THR A 119 -17.21 -26.70 16.77
N VAL A 120 -16.57 -26.55 15.61
CA VAL A 120 -16.25 -25.26 15.00
C VAL A 120 -17.54 -24.52 14.62
N ARG A 121 -17.64 -23.27 15.06
CA ARG A 121 -18.77 -22.35 14.85
C ARG A 121 -18.40 -21.11 14.06
N SER A 122 -17.12 -20.71 14.13
CA SER A 122 -16.54 -19.59 13.40
C SER A 122 -15.33 -20.06 12.61
N LEU A 123 -15.26 -19.68 11.34
CA LEU A 123 -14.14 -19.98 10.44
C LEU A 123 -13.68 -18.68 9.77
N ILE A 124 -12.38 -18.41 9.83
CA ILE A 124 -11.73 -17.33 9.09
C ILE A 124 -10.85 -17.95 8.02
N LEU A 125 -11.12 -17.64 6.75
CA LEU A 125 -10.33 -18.01 5.59
C LEU A 125 -9.63 -16.76 5.08
N HIS A 126 -8.30 -16.75 5.09
CA HIS A 126 -7.53 -15.61 4.62
C HIS A 126 -6.65 -16.05 3.45
N ASN A 127 -6.82 -15.46 2.26
CA ASN A 127 -6.10 -15.79 1.02
C ASN A 127 -6.11 -17.29 0.67
N CYS A 128 -7.26 -17.97 0.84
CA CYS A 128 -7.46 -19.37 0.46
C CYS A 128 -8.15 -19.47 -0.91
N LEU A 129 -7.92 -20.54 -1.70
CA LEU A 129 -8.62 -20.75 -2.97
C LEU A 129 -10.09 -21.14 -2.73
N LEU A 130 -11.00 -20.18 -2.83
CA LEU A 130 -12.41 -20.34 -2.43
C LEU A 130 -13.21 -21.33 -3.30
N ASP A 131 -12.84 -21.51 -4.58
CA ASP A 131 -13.58 -22.34 -5.55
C ASP A 131 -13.66 -23.80 -5.07
N ASN A 132 -12.59 -24.29 -4.45
CA ASN A 132 -12.47 -25.65 -3.95
C ASN A 132 -12.95 -25.80 -2.51
N VAL A 133 -13.17 -24.70 -1.80
CA VAL A 133 -13.40 -24.70 -0.35
C VAL A 133 -14.88 -24.56 -0.03
N LEU A 134 -15.55 -23.56 -0.61
CA LEU A 134 -16.92 -23.18 -0.23
C LEU A 134 -17.94 -24.34 -0.33
N PRO A 135 -17.94 -25.18 -1.38
CA PRO A 135 -18.88 -26.31 -1.48
C PRO A 135 -18.69 -27.36 -0.39
N ASP A 136 -17.46 -27.53 0.09
CA ASP A 136 -17.06 -28.62 0.98
C ASP A 136 -17.08 -28.24 2.47
N LEU A 137 -17.16 -26.94 2.78
CA LEU A 137 -17.25 -26.42 4.15
C LEU A 137 -18.35 -27.08 4.98
N LYS A 138 -19.51 -27.41 4.38
CA LYS A 138 -20.63 -28.03 5.09
C LYS A 138 -20.32 -29.44 5.57
N TYR A 139 -19.45 -30.15 4.87
CA TYR A 139 -19.04 -31.51 5.22
C TYR A 139 -17.93 -31.47 6.26
N ALA A 140 -16.93 -30.59 6.10
CA ALA A 140 -15.84 -30.41 7.06
C ALA A 140 -16.31 -29.77 8.39
N PHE A 141 -17.24 -28.80 8.32
CA PHE A 141 -17.71 -28.00 9.45
C PHE A 141 -19.25 -27.92 9.52
N PRO A 142 -19.95 -29.03 9.82
CA PRO A 142 -21.43 -29.12 9.76
C PRO A 142 -22.16 -28.26 10.81
N ARG A 143 -21.42 -27.56 11.67
CA ARG A 143 -21.93 -26.73 12.75
C ARG A 143 -21.52 -25.26 12.62
N LEU A 144 -20.82 -24.91 11.53
CA LEU A 144 -20.39 -23.56 11.22
C LEU A 144 -21.60 -22.63 11.11
N THR A 145 -21.51 -21.46 11.74
CA THR A 145 -22.56 -20.44 11.74
C THR A 145 -22.06 -19.09 11.25
N VAL A 146 -20.74 -18.86 11.36
CA VAL A 146 -20.06 -17.61 11.05
C VAL A 146 -18.89 -17.93 10.12
N LEU A 147 -18.87 -17.32 8.94
CA LEU A 147 -17.78 -17.45 7.98
C LEU A 147 -17.21 -16.06 7.68
N HIS A 148 -15.90 -15.92 7.84
CA HIS A 148 -15.15 -14.73 7.45
C HIS A 148 -14.21 -15.11 6.32
N ILE A 149 -14.32 -14.38 5.21
CA ILE A 149 -13.46 -14.53 4.04
C ILE A 149 -12.67 -13.23 3.91
N VAL A 150 -11.35 -13.34 3.88
CA VAL A 150 -10.44 -12.22 3.67
C VAL A 150 -9.57 -12.57 2.46
N ASP A 151 -9.80 -11.92 1.32
CA ASP A 151 -9.21 -12.33 0.05
C ASP A 151 -8.63 -11.15 -0.74
N PHE A 152 -7.29 -11.16 -0.84
CA PHE A 152 -6.49 -10.15 -1.54
C PHE A 152 -5.69 -10.74 -2.71
N VAL A 153 -5.85 -12.01 -3.06
CA VAL A 153 -5.01 -12.72 -4.03
C VAL A 153 -5.85 -13.19 -5.22
N THR A 154 -5.49 -12.78 -6.43
CA THR A 154 -6.11 -13.30 -7.66
C THR A 154 -5.37 -14.56 -8.12
N GLY A 155 -6.02 -15.73 -8.06
CA GLY A 155 -5.38 -17.03 -8.33
C GLY A 155 -6.21 -17.97 -9.22
N ASN A 156 -5.61 -18.39 -10.33
CA ASN A 156 -6.19 -19.23 -11.38
C ASN A 156 -6.54 -20.68 -10.97
N LEU A 157 -7.66 -21.12 -11.55
CA LEU A 157 -8.22 -22.47 -11.77
C LEU A 157 -7.27 -23.69 -11.67
N ARG A 158 -7.68 -24.67 -10.85
CA ARG A 158 -7.46 -26.11 -11.07
C ARG A 158 -8.77 -26.87 -10.88
N SER A 159 -8.94 -27.94 -11.67
CA SER A 159 -10.20 -28.66 -11.90
C SER A 159 -10.65 -29.60 -10.77
N HIS A 160 -11.97 -29.64 -10.59
CA HIS A 160 -12.77 -30.53 -9.71
C HIS A 160 -12.48 -32.03 -9.83
N VAL A 161 -12.55 -32.73 -8.69
CA VAL A 161 -13.07 -34.10 -8.58
C VAL A 161 -14.21 -34.06 -7.57
N ALA A 162 -15.41 -34.46 -7.96
CA ALA A 162 -16.59 -34.45 -7.10
C ALA A 162 -16.52 -35.59 -6.07
N ALA A 163 -16.64 -35.27 -4.79
CA ALA A 163 -16.90 -36.27 -3.76
C ALA A 163 -18.38 -36.71 -3.83
N GLU A 164 -18.62 -37.91 -4.34
CA GLU A 164 -19.93 -38.55 -4.28
C GLU A 164 -20.23 -39.07 -2.87
N GLN A 165 -21.44 -38.78 -2.41
CA GLN A 165 -22.18 -39.42 -1.31
C GLN A 165 -21.66 -39.22 0.12
N ALA A 166 -22.29 -38.28 0.84
CA ALA A 166 -22.45 -38.36 2.30
C ALA A 166 -23.90 -38.00 2.68
N GLU A 167 -24.56 -38.92 3.41
CA GLU A 167 -25.99 -38.92 3.71
C GLU A 167 -26.46 -37.81 4.68
N SER A 168 -27.57 -37.16 4.30
CA SER A 168 -28.79 -36.80 5.08
C SER A 168 -28.73 -36.22 6.51
N PHE A 169 -27.70 -35.46 6.90
CA PHE A 169 -27.86 -34.48 7.98
C PHE A 169 -27.86 -33.06 7.41
N LEU A 170 -29.03 -32.42 7.35
CA LEU A 170 -29.12 -30.98 7.09
C LEU A 170 -28.39 -30.24 8.25
N PRO A 171 -27.23 -29.62 8.00
CA PRO A 171 -26.47 -28.95 9.04
C PRO A 171 -27.21 -27.69 9.52
N ARG A 172 -26.85 -27.16 10.70
CA ARG A 172 -27.41 -25.87 11.13
C ARG A 172 -27.04 -24.83 10.09
N VAL A 173 -28.03 -24.05 9.64
CA VAL A 173 -27.85 -23.13 8.52
C VAL A 173 -26.86 -22.02 8.90
N MET A 174 -25.97 -21.67 7.96
CA MET A 174 -25.03 -20.56 8.13
C MET A 174 -25.82 -19.27 8.35
N ALA A 175 -25.40 -18.43 9.29
CA ALA A 175 -26.17 -17.25 9.71
C ALA A 175 -25.52 -15.94 9.25
N PHE A 176 -24.20 -15.86 9.37
CA PHE A 176 -23.42 -14.65 9.13
C PHE A 176 -22.28 -14.91 8.14
N LEU A 177 -22.16 -14.03 7.15
CA LEU A 177 -21.07 -14.01 6.18
C LEU A 177 -20.39 -12.65 6.20
N PHE A 178 -19.10 -12.65 6.49
CA PHE A 178 -18.22 -11.49 6.34
C PHE A 178 -17.27 -11.73 5.16
N VAL A 179 -17.17 -10.77 4.25
CA VAL A 179 -16.25 -10.82 3.11
C VAL A 179 -15.47 -9.52 3.03
N GLU A 180 -14.16 -9.61 3.23
CA GLU A 180 -13.21 -8.53 2.95
C GLU A 180 -12.44 -8.86 1.67
N THR A 181 -12.61 -8.08 0.61
CA THR A 181 -11.97 -8.38 -0.68
C THR A 181 -11.80 -7.18 -1.61
N CYS A 182 -10.78 -7.23 -2.45
CA CYS A 182 -10.60 -6.34 -3.61
C CYS A 182 -11.12 -6.96 -4.93
N SER A 183 -11.60 -8.21 -4.90
CA SER A 183 -11.94 -9.04 -6.06
C SER A 183 -13.46 -9.11 -6.27
N THR A 184 -13.90 -8.82 -7.49
CA THR A 184 -15.30 -8.97 -7.90
C THR A 184 -15.69 -10.44 -8.10
N GLU A 185 -14.72 -11.27 -8.44
CA GLU A 185 -14.85 -12.71 -8.64
C GLU A 185 -15.20 -13.39 -7.31
N THR A 186 -14.57 -12.97 -6.22
CA THR A 186 -14.84 -13.49 -4.87
C THR A 186 -16.29 -13.22 -4.45
N ILE A 187 -16.82 -12.06 -4.82
CA ILE A 187 -18.25 -11.73 -4.63
C ILE A 187 -19.14 -12.65 -5.48
N ASP A 188 -18.78 -12.88 -6.75
CA ASP A 188 -19.56 -13.74 -7.65
C ASP A 188 -19.67 -15.15 -7.10
N MET A 189 -18.56 -15.71 -6.62
CA MET A 189 -18.52 -17.03 -6.01
C MET A 189 -19.40 -17.12 -4.75
N CYS A 190 -19.33 -16.10 -3.88
CA CYS A 190 -20.17 -16.04 -2.68
C CYS A 190 -21.66 -15.93 -3.03
N VAL A 191 -22.02 -15.09 -4.00
CA VAL A 191 -23.40 -14.92 -4.45
C VAL A 191 -23.92 -16.21 -5.10
N ASP A 192 -23.10 -16.85 -5.95
CA ASP A 192 -23.44 -18.08 -6.66
C ASP A 192 -23.65 -19.26 -5.70
N ILE A 193 -22.76 -19.45 -4.73
CA ILE A 193 -22.92 -20.53 -3.73
C ILE A 193 -24.16 -20.28 -2.86
N MET A 194 -24.43 -19.02 -2.49
CA MET A 194 -25.64 -18.65 -1.74
C MET A 194 -26.92 -18.84 -2.55
N ALA A 195 -26.86 -18.72 -3.88
CA ALA A 195 -27.99 -19.01 -4.75
C ALA A 195 -28.24 -20.51 -4.89
N ARG A 196 -27.18 -21.30 -5.05
CA ARG A 196 -27.24 -22.73 -5.42
C ARG A 196 -27.34 -23.68 -4.22
N ASP A 197 -26.73 -23.36 -3.08
CA ASP A 197 -26.62 -24.26 -1.93
C ASP A 197 -27.56 -23.87 -0.76
N GLN A 198 -28.43 -24.81 -0.35
CA GLN A 198 -29.40 -24.60 0.72
C GLN A 198 -28.78 -24.24 2.08
N TRP A 199 -27.53 -24.65 2.34
CA TRP A 199 -26.85 -24.35 3.60
C TRP A 199 -26.43 -22.88 3.69
N PHE A 200 -26.06 -22.28 2.56
CA PHE A 200 -25.74 -20.86 2.45
C PHE A 200 -26.99 -19.99 2.28
N GLN A 201 -28.11 -20.55 1.81
CA GLN A 201 -29.38 -19.82 1.67
C GLN A 201 -29.98 -19.29 2.98
N GLY A 202 -29.54 -19.77 4.14
CA GLY A 202 -29.98 -19.21 5.43
C GLY A 202 -29.12 -18.10 6.00
N VAL A 203 -28.08 -17.65 5.29
CA VAL A 203 -27.34 -16.44 5.68
C VAL A 203 -28.31 -15.26 5.61
N ARG A 204 -28.49 -14.57 6.74
CA ARG A 204 -29.36 -13.40 6.86
C ARG A 204 -28.60 -12.12 7.15
N ASP A 205 -27.37 -12.28 7.62
CA ASP A 205 -26.50 -11.20 8.02
C ASP A 205 -25.26 -11.21 7.11
N ILE A 206 -25.09 -10.14 6.34
CA ILE A 206 -23.94 -10.00 5.43
C ILE A 206 -23.20 -8.72 5.75
N GLU A 207 -21.88 -8.85 5.84
CA GLU A 207 -20.95 -7.73 5.93
C GLU A 207 -19.93 -7.84 4.78
N ILE A 208 -19.91 -6.83 3.90
CA ILE A 208 -18.93 -6.75 2.81
C ILE A 208 -18.03 -5.56 3.05
N GLN A 209 -16.73 -5.80 3.07
CA GLN A 209 -15.68 -4.80 3.11
C GLN A 209 -14.90 -4.86 1.79
N GLY A 210 -14.98 -3.83 0.95
CA GLY A 210 -14.36 -3.87 -0.38
C GLY A 210 -14.18 -2.50 -1.00
N SER A 211 -13.55 -2.43 -2.18
CA SER A 211 -13.48 -1.17 -2.94
C SER A 211 -14.87 -0.74 -3.42
N GLU A 212 -15.03 0.53 -3.82
CA GLU A 212 -16.29 1.02 -4.42
C GLU A 212 -16.79 0.10 -5.55
N MET A 213 -15.88 -0.39 -6.40
CA MET A 213 -16.19 -1.34 -7.47
C MET A 213 -16.79 -2.64 -6.93
N VAL A 214 -16.18 -3.24 -5.89
CA VAL A 214 -16.65 -4.48 -5.26
C VAL A 214 -18.01 -4.28 -4.60
N LEU A 215 -18.21 -3.18 -3.88
CA LEU A 215 -19.47 -2.88 -3.20
C LEU A 215 -20.60 -2.62 -4.21
N ASN A 216 -20.35 -1.86 -5.27
CA ASN A 216 -21.32 -1.64 -6.34
C ASN A 216 -21.65 -2.94 -7.08
N HIS A 217 -20.65 -3.78 -7.31
CA HIS A 217 -20.80 -5.09 -7.94
C HIS A 217 -21.61 -6.07 -7.08
N PHE A 218 -21.41 -6.06 -5.76
CA PHE A 218 -22.27 -6.78 -4.81
C PHE A 218 -23.69 -6.23 -4.81
N CYS A 219 -23.86 -4.90 -4.79
CA CYS A 219 -25.18 -4.26 -4.82
C CYS A 219 -25.98 -4.59 -6.09
N ALA A 220 -25.31 -4.68 -7.24
CA ALA A 220 -25.92 -5.13 -8.49
C ALA A 220 -26.49 -6.56 -8.42
N ARG A 221 -26.00 -7.39 -7.49
CA ARG A 221 -26.41 -8.77 -7.27
C ARG A 221 -27.41 -8.95 -6.13
N LEU A 222 -27.80 -7.89 -5.43
CA LEU A 222 -28.85 -7.92 -4.42
C LEU A 222 -30.17 -8.59 -4.86
N PRO A 223 -30.61 -8.50 -6.14
CA PRO A 223 -31.77 -9.24 -6.62
C PRO A 223 -31.71 -10.76 -6.37
N HIS A 224 -30.52 -11.37 -6.34
CA HIS A 224 -30.35 -12.80 -6.06
C HIS A 224 -30.71 -13.17 -4.61
N PHE A 225 -30.58 -12.24 -3.66
CA PHE A 225 -30.92 -12.47 -2.26
C PHE A 225 -32.41 -12.23 -1.97
N GLY A 226 -33.08 -11.37 -2.74
CA GLY A 226 -34.48 -11.01 -2.52
C GLY A 226 -34.72 -10.40 -1.13
N SER A 227 -35.83 -10.75 -0.49
CA SER A 227 -36.22 -10.25 0.84
C SER A 227 -35.71 -11.14 1.99
N ARG A 228 -34.54 -11.77 1.84
CA ARG A 228 -34.01 -12.74 2.83
C ARG A 228 -33.04 -12.14 3.85
N LEU A 229 -32.44 -11.00 3.53
CA LEU A 229 -31.45 -10.35 4.39
C LEU A 229 -32.16 -9.59 5.53
N ASP A 230 -31.69 -9.84 6.76
CA ASP A 230 -32.11 -9.16 7.97
C ASP A 230 -31.14 -8.00 8.29
N ASN A 231 -29.83 -8.21 8.12
CA ASN A 231 -28.80 -7.19 8.34
C ASN A 231 -27.83 -7.10 7.15
N LEU A 232 -27.57 -5.88 6.66
CA LEU A 232 -26.59 -5.62 5.61
C LEU A 232 -25.65 -4.50 6.04
N LEU A 233 -24.36 -4.82 6.07
CA LEU A 233 -23.28 -3.90 6.37
C LEU A 233 -22.35 -3.82 5.17
N LEU A 234 -22.10 -2.61 4.68
CA LEU A 234 -21.23 -2.36 3.52
C LEU A 234 -20.17 -1.33 3.93
N PHE A 235 -18.91 -1.72 3.87
CA PHE A 235 -17.76 -0.94 4.28
C PHE A 235 -16.80 -0.76 3.12
N HIS A 236 -16.28 0.46 2.94
CA HIS A 236 -15.16 0.66 2.03
C HIS A 236 -13.88 0.12 2.70
N ILE A 237 -13.13 -0.74 1.99
CA ILE A 237 -11.91 -1.36 2.54
C ILE A 237 -10.83 -0.34 2.91
N ASN A 238 -10.85 0.80 2.20
CA ASN A 238 -10.10 1.99 2.57
C ASN A 238 -11.06 3.01 3.18
N TYR A 239 -11.09 3.13 4.51
CA TYR A 239 -11.93 4.07 5.26
C TYR A 239 -11.66 5.56 4.94
N MET A 240 -10.73 5.86 4.03
CA MET A 240 -10.34 7.21 3.59
C MET A 240 -10.90 7.60 2.21
N LEU A 241 -11.63 6.70 1.54
CA LEU A 241 -12.25 6.94 0.22
C LEU A 241 -13.77 7.05 0.35
N PRO A 242 -14.45 7.79 -0.55
CA PRO A 242 -15.90 8.00 -0.51
C PRO A 242 -16.67 6.70 -0.29
N GLY A 243 -17.66 6.75 0.62
CA GLY A 243 -18.67 5.70 0.73
C GLY A 243 -19.39 5.50 -0.61
N PRO A 244 -19.74 4.25 -0.97
CA PRO A 244 -20.33 3.95 -2.27
C PRO A 244 -21.69 4.61 -2.47
N ILE A 245 -22.02 4.98 -3.72
CA ILE A 245 -23.39 5.29 -4.10
C ILE A 245 -24.14 3.97 -4.22
N LEU A 246 -24.91 3.63 -3.18
CA LEU A 246 -25.61 2.35 -3.10
C LEU A 246 -26.81 2.31 -4.05
N HIS A 247 -26.63 1.70 -5.21
CA HIS A 247 -27.71 1.41 -6.16
C HIS A 247 -28.41 0.08 -5.81
N ASN A 248 -29.64 -0.13 -6.31
CA ASN A 248 -30.38 -1.40 -6.22
C ASN A 248 -30.75 -1.90 -4.81
N LEU A 249 -30.75 -1.04 -3.78
CA LEU A 249 -31.31 -1.37 -2.46
C LEU A 249 -32.84 -1.60 -2.47
N SER A 250 -33.53 -1.40 -3.60
CA SER A 250 -34.98 -1.60 -3.70
C SER A 250 -35.39 -3.07 -3.53
N TYR A 251 -34.44 -4.00 -3.71
CA TYR A 251 -34.67 -5.43 -3.61
C TYR A 251 -34.59 -5.97 -2.17
N THR A 252 -34.12 -5.15 -1.22
CA THR A 252 -33.86 -5.57 0.17
C THR A 252 -34.94 -5.06 1.13
N THR A 253 -36.22 -5.21 0.76
CA THR A 253 -37.35 -4.64 1.52
C THR A 253 -37.47 -5.17 2.95
N SER A 254 -36.93 -6.35 3.25
CA SER A 254 -36.93 -7.04 4.55
C SER A 254 -35.90 -6.55 5.56
N LEU A 255 -34.93 -5.71 5.15
CA LEU A 255 -33.82 -5.31 6.01
C LEU A 255 -34.33 -4.71 7.32
N ALA A 256 -33.87 -5.26 8.43
CA ALA A 256 -34.13 -4.76 9.77
C ALA A 256 -33.06 -3.75 10.20
N CYS A 257 -31.81 -3.92 9.75
CA CYS A 257 -30.71 -2.98 9.99
C CYS A 257 -29.95 -2.65 8.70
N LEU A 258 -29.66 -1.37 8.50
CA LEU A 258 -28.80 -0.88 7.43
C LEU A 258 -27.68 -0.03 8.02
N TYR A 259 -26.45 -0.28 7.57
CA TYR A 259 -25.28 0.49 7.91
C TYR A 259 -24.77 1.23 6.68
N VAL A 260 -24.57 2.55 6.79
CA VAL A 260 -24.04 3.40 5.72
C VAL A 260 -22.78 4.09 6.24
N ASP A 261 -21.65 3.81 5.60
CA ASP A 261 -20.36 4.43 5.90
C ASP A 261 -20.04 5.58 4.93
N GLY A 262 -19.68 6.74 5.46
CA GLY A 262 -19.34 7.97 4.75
C GLY A 262 -18.04 8.61 5.27
N LEU A 263 -17.09 7.80 5.75
CA LEU A 263 -15.77 8.28 6.15
C LEU A 263 -14.99 8.84 4.93
N GLN A 264 -14.71 10.15 4.95
CA GLN A 264 -13.83 10.90 4.04
C GLN A 264 -14.24 11.12 2.57
N SER A 265 -15.42 11.68 2.33
CA SER A 265 -15.62 12.50 1.13
C SER A 265 -16.47 13.72 1.44
N GLY A 266 -16.30 14.79 0.65
CA GLY A 266 -17.17 15.97 0.71
C GLY A 266 -18.61 15.51 0.81
N THR A 267 -19.35 16.05 1.79
CA THR A 267 -20.56 15.43 2.34
C THR A 267 -21.67 15.10 1.32
N SER A 268 -21.59 15.64 0.11
CA SER A 268 -22.42 15.36 -1.06
C SER A 268 -22.74 13.88 -1.36
N ASN A 269 -21.76 12.96 -1.39
CA ASN A 269 -22.02 11.56 -1.79
C ASN A 269 -22.78 10.79 -0.71
N LEU A 270 -22.47 11.01 0.57
CA LEU A 270 -23.20 10.42 1.68
C LEU A 270 -24.67 10.87 1.67
N TRP A 271 -24.91 12.16 1.45
CA TRP A 271 -26.27 12.69 1.36
C TRP A 271 -27.01 12.10 0.16
N GLN A 272 -26.37 11.97 -1.01
CA GLN A 272 -26.97 11.32 -2.17
C GLN A 272 -27.34 9.86 -1.88
N THR A 273 -26.49 9.10 -1.19
CA THR A 273 -26.78 7.71 -0.81
C THR A 273 -27.96 7.64 0.16
N ILE A 274 -27.99 8.48 1.20
CA ILE A 274 -29.09 8.50 2.17
C ILE A 274 -30.39 8.95 1.50
N LEU A 275 -30.38 10.06 0.76
CA LEU A 275 -31.54 10.61 0.04
C LEU A 275 -31.95 9.74 -1.18
N GLY A 276 -31.10 8.79 -1.58
CA GLY A 276 -31.38 7.79 -2.61
C GLY A 276 -32.03 6.51 -2.09
N LEU A 277 -32.10 6.32 -0.76
CA LEU A 277 -32.62 5.08 -0.18
C LEU A 277 -34.08 4.81 -0.60
N PRO A 278 -34.42 3.61 -1.09
CA PRO A 278 -35.79 3.26 -1.47
C PRO A 278 -36.67 3.11 -0.22
N ARG A 279 -37.97 2.86 -0.43
CA ARG A 279 -38.88 2.55 0.68
C ARG A 279 -38.49 1.22 1.33
N LEU A 280 -38.08 1.25 2.60
CA LEU A 280 -37.70 0.06 3.38
C LEU A 280 -38.70 -0.14 4.53
N PRO A 281 -39.79 -0.91 4.32
CA PRO A 281 -40.91 -1.01 5.26
C PRO A 281 -40.56 -1.71 6.57
N PHE A 282 -39.51 -2.53 6.60
CA PHE A 282 -39.10 -3.32 7.77
C PHE A 282 -37.85 -2.78 8.48
N LEU A 283 -37.28 -1.66 8.01
CA LEU A 283 -36.07 -1.09 8.59
C LEU A 283 -36.33 -0.57 10.00
N GLN A 284 -35.77 -1.25 11.00
CA GLN A 284 -35.90 -0.89 12.42
C GLN A 284 -34.75 -0.01 12.90
N GLN A 285 -33.55 -0.21 12.34
CA GLN A 285 -32.34 0.50 12.69
C GLN A 285 -31.57 1.00 11.46
N LEU A 286 -31.23 2.29 11.46
CA LEU A 286 -30.30 2.88 10.49
C LEU A 286 -29.07 3.36 11.25
N LYS A 287 -27.88 2.94 10.82
CA LYS A 287 -26.60 3.40 11.38
C LYS A 287 -25.86 4.19 10.29
N ILE A 288 -25.49 5.41 10.62
CA ILE A 288 -24.76 6.32 9.73
C ILE A 288 -23.43 6.64 10.40
N ILE A 289 -22.34 6.41 9.70
CA ILE A 289 -21.01 6.86 10.11
C ILE A 289 -20.50 7.89 9.12
N TYR A 290 -19.94 8.99 9.62
CA TYR A 290 -19.28 9.96 8.76
C TYR A 290 -18.19 10.74 9.51
N SER A 291 -17.23 11.25 8.75
CA SER A 291 -16.12 12.08 9.25
C SER A 291 -16.42 13.57 8.99
N ALA A 292 -16.18 14.43 9.98
CA ALA A 292 -16.30 15.88 9.84
C ALA A 292 -14.91 16.54 9.85
N ASP A 293 -14.58 17.29 8.79
CA ASP A 293 -13.33 18.07 8.69
C ASP A 293 -13.54 19.57 9.02
N ILE A 294 -12.48 20.23 9.49
CA ILE A 294 -12.47 21.58 10.09
C ILE A 294 -12.64 22.69 9.05
N SER A 295 -12.40 22.39 7.77
CA SER A 295 -12.35 23.37 6.68
C SER A 295 -13.71 23.66 6.04
N SER A 296 -14.71 22.80 6.25
CA SER A 296 -15.98 22.88 5.51
C SER A 296 -17.15 23.30 6.41
N ASN A 297 -17.98 24.19 5.88
CA ASN A 297 -19.33 24.47 6.40
C ASN A 297 -20.30 23.28 6.21
N ASP A 298 -19.78 22.07 5.97
CA ASP A 298 -20.52 20.87 5.55
C ASP A 298 -21.45 20.31 6.63
N LEU A 299 -21.38 20.84 7.85
CA LEU A 299 -22.31 20.57 8.94
C LEU A 299 -23.36 21.69 9.10
N SER A 300 -23.77 22.36 8.02
CA SER A 300 -24.96 23.19 8.08
C SER A 300 -26.14 22.32 8.55
N LEU A 301 -26.93 22.84 9.50
CA LEU A 301 -28.18 22.20 9.95
C LEU A 301 -29.14 21.91 8.78
N GLU A 302 -28.96 22.59 7.64
CA GLU A 302 -29.77 22.46 6.44
C GLU A 302 -29.72 21.06 5.81
N HIS A 303 -28.53 20.46 5.61
CA HIS A 303 -28.45 19.11 5.04
C HIS A 303 -29.07 18.03 5.94
N TRP A 304 -28.90 18.18 7.25
CA TRP A 304 -29.58 17.31 8.20
C TRP A 304 -31.08 17.53 8.14
N ASN A 305 -31.58 18.76 7.98
CA ASN A 305 -33.02 18.99 7.79
C ASN A 305 -33.58 18.28 6.54
N ASP A 306 -32.80 18.16 5.47
CA ASP A 306 -33.20 17.41 4.26
C ASP A 306 -33.24 15.90 4.51
N VAL A 307 -32.20 15.34 5.15
CA VAL A 307 -32.20 13.94 5.60
C VAL A 307 -33.37 13.67 6.56
N MET A 308 -33.69 14.63 7.41
CA MET A 308 -34.83 14.56 8.33
C MET A 308 -36.16 14.56 7.60
N CYS A 309 -36.32 15.42 6.59
CA CYS A 309 -37.50 15.41 5.74
C CYS A 309 -37.62 14.12 4.93
N PHE A 310 -36.48 13.52 4.59
CA PHE A 310 -36.42 12.27 3.85
C PHE A 310 -36.77 11.04 4.70
N LEU A 311 -36.31 11.00 5.96
CA LEU A 311 -36.59 9.91 6.91
C LEU A 311 -38.03 9.93 7.49
N LYS A 312 -38.96 10.62 6.82
CA LYS A 312 -40.38 10.65 7.22
C LYS A 312 -41.00 9.25 7.27
N HIS A 313 -41.96 9.11 8.19
CA HIS A 313 -42.62 7.87 8.57
C HIS A 313 -43.10 7.00 7.37
N ASP A 314 -43.60 7.59 6.29
CA ASP A 314 -44.20 6.82 5.19
C ASP A 314 -43.19 5.96 4.39
N ARG A 315 -41.91 6.37 4.39
CA ARG A 315 -40.80 5.64 3.74
C ARG A 315 -40.22 4.54 4.64
N PHE A 316 -40.20 4.77 5.96
CA PHE A 316 -39.58 3.91 6.97
C PHE A 316 -40.50 3.76 8.21
N PRO A 317 -41.66 3.07 8.07
CA PRO A 317 -42.74 3.08 9.06
C PRO A 317 -42.41 2.40 10.39
N VAL A 318 -41.38 1.56 10.44
CA VAL A 318 -40.95 0.84 11.66
C VAL A 318 -39.58 1.26 12.17
N LEU A 319 -39.02 2.36 11.65
CA LEU A 319 -37.72 2.87 12.07
C LEU A 319 -37.81 3.38 13.52
N ARG A 320 -37.12 2.68 14.43
CA ARG A 320 -37.12 2.96 15.88
C ARG A 320 -35.77 3.42 16.39
N SER A 321 -34.69 3.15 15.67
CA SER A 321 -33.33 3.53 16.07
C SER A 321 -32.58 4.19 14.91
N LEU A 322 -32.09 5.40 15.15
CA LEU A 322 -31.09 6.02 14.29
C LEU A 322 -29.81 6.22 15.11
N VAL A 323 -28.71 5.61 14.66
CA VAL A 323 -27.40 5.76 15.31
C VAL A 323 -26.52 6.56 14.36
N ILE A 324 -26.11 7.74 14.80
CA ILE A 324 -25.18 8.60 14.06
C ILE A 324 -23.87 8.58 14.82
N THR A 325 -22.82 8.07 14.18
CA THR A 325 -21.46 8.11 14.73
C THR A 325 -20.65 9.12 13.93
N VAL A 326 -20.23 10.18 14.60
CA VAL A 326 -19.42 11.24 14.00
C VAL A 326 -17.99 11.08 14.48
N TYR A 327 -17.08 10.92 13.54
CA TYR A 327 -15.66 11.00 13.82
C TYR A 327 -15.16 12.42 13.60
N TRP A 328 -14.53 12.99 14.65
CA TRP A 328 -14.07 14.37 14.64
C TRP A 328 -12.55 14.44 14.60
N SER A 329 -11.99 15.17 13.63
CA SER A 329 -10.54 15.18 13.35
C SER A 329 -9.70 15.93 14.39
N HIS A 330 -10.22 16.91 15.14
CA HIS A 330 -9.45 17.68 16.15
C HIS A 330 -10.14 17.88 17.52
N CYS A 331 -9.34 17.72 18.60
CA CYS A 331 -9.74 17.95 20.00
C CYS A 331 -10.00 19.41 20.41
N ARG A 332 -9.67 20.42 19.58
CA ARG A 332 -9.84 21.85 19.93
C ARG A 332 -11.26 22.41 19.68
N ALA A 333 -12.16 21.64 19.06
CA ALA A 333 -13.54 22.06 18.73
C ALA A 333 -14.62 21.48 19.67
N ARG A 334 -14.30 21.21 20.95
CA ARG A 334 -15.27 20.70 21.95
C ARG A 334 -16.61 21.47 22.02
N PRO A 335 -16.69 22.81 21.81
CA PRO A 335 -17.98 23.51 21.79
C PRO A 335 -18.90 23.12 20.63
N ASN A 336 -18.37 22.90 19.42
CA ASN A 336 -19.16 22.60 18.21
C ASN A 336 -19.63 21.13 18.20
N ALA A 337 -18.81 20.20 18.67
CA ALA A 337 -19.21 18.80 18.89
C ALA A 337 -20.34 18.67 19.92
N LYS A 338 -20.31 19.48 20.98
CA LYS A 338 -21.37 19.54 22.00
C LYS A 338 -22.65 20.20 21.44
N ALA A 339 -22.51 21.25 20.64
CA ALA A 339 -23.64 21.86 19.94
C ALA A 339 -24.31 20.88 18.96
N PHE A 340 -23.54 20.18 18.12
CA PHE A 340 -24.06 19.17 17.20
C PHE A 340 -24.77 18.02 17.92
N ARG A 341 -24.14 17.48 18.97
CA ARG A 341 -24.72 16.42 19.83
C ARG A 341 -26.02 16.84 20.51
N ASN A 342 -26.25 18.14 20.72
CA ASN A 342 -27.44 18.67 21.36
C ASN A 342 -28.52 19.11 20.34
N CYS A 343 -28.15 19.78 19.25
CA CYS A 343 -29.07 20.33 18.27
C CYS A 343 -29.73 19.27 17.37
N VAL A 344 -28.99 18.21 17.02
CA VAL A 344 -29.54 17.13 16.20
C VAL A 344 -30.66 16.42 16.98
N PRO A 345 -30.46 15.86 18.20
CA PRO A 345 -31.54 15.19 18.92
C PRO A 345 -32.71 16.09 19.36
N GLU A 346 -32.57 17.42 19.42
CA GLU A 346 -33.67 18.35 19.74
C GLU A 346 -34.58 18.66 18.53
N SER A 347 -34.09 18.48 17.30
CA SER A 347 -34.86 18.66 16.06
C SER A 347 -35.59 17.38 15.58
N PHE A 348 -35.15 16.21 16.04
CA PHE A 348 -35.76 14.89 15.82
C PHE A 348 -37.15 14.61 16.45
N PRO A 349 -37.45 15.03 17.70
CA PRO A 349 -38.65 14.57 18.42
C PRO A 349 -39.95 15.14 17.86
N ALA A 350 -39.87 16.21 17.06
CA ALA A 350 -41.03 16.86 16.46
C ALA A 350 -41.69 16.01 15.35
N TYR A 351 -40.95 15.11 14.71
CA TYR A 351 -41.40 14.40 13.49
C TYR A 351 -41.73 12.91 13.69
N ASN A 352 -41.11 12.23 14.65
CA ASN A 352 -41.43 10.84 15.00
C ASN A 352 -41.15 10.59 16.49
N LYS A 353 -42.21 10.48 17.30
CA LYS A 353 -42.09 10.37 18.78
C LYS A 353 -41.47 9.06 19.25
N ASP A 354 -41.46 8.02 18.40
CA ASP A 354 -40.96 6.68 18.74
C ASP A 354 -39.53 6.42 18.22
N LEU A 355 -38.94 7.36 17.48
CA LEU A 355 -37.59 7.24 16.94
C LEU A 355 -36.54 7.63 17.98
N LYS A 356 -35.75 6.66 18.44
CA LYS A 356 -34.60 6.90 19.32
C LYS A 356 -33.36 7.23 18.49
N THR A 357 -32.98 8.51 18.50
CA THR A 357 -31.74 8.99 17.88
C THR A 357 -30.60 8.98 18.89
N THR A 358 -29.51 8.30 18.55
CA THR A 358 -28.27 8.28 19.35
C THR A 358 -27.16 8.91 18.53
N VAL A 359 -26.62 10.03 19.00
CA VAL A 359 -25.47 10.69 18.38
C VAL A 359 -24.24 10.44 19.23
N SER A 360 -23.31 9.67 18.69
CA SER A 360 -22.00 9.42 19.27
C SER A 360 -20.99 10.28 18.55
N VAL A 361 -20.46 11.29 19.23
CA VAL A 361 -19.29 12.02 18.72
C VAL A 361 -18.06 11.38 19.33
N ILE A 362 -17.28 10.73 18.48
CA ILE A 362 -16.02 10.13 18.87
C ILE A 362 -14.94 11.13 18.48
N CYS A 363 -14.46 11.86 19.49
CA CYS A 363 -13.18 12.54 19.41
C CYS A 363 -12.13 11.44 19.45
N ASP A 364 -11.33 11.31 18.40
CA ASP A 364 -10.32 10.27 18.21
C ASP A 364 -10.90 9.04 17.49
N HIS A 365 -10.82 9.04 16.16
CA HIS A 365 -11.10 7.88 15.32
C HIS A 365 -10.38 6.63 15.90
N PRO A 366 -10.99 5.44 15.98
CA PRO A 366 -10.29 4.22 16.42
C PRO A 366 -9.14 3.85 15.47
N PHE A 367 -9.17 4.39 14.24
CA PHE A 367 -8.02 4.44 13.32
C PHE A 367 -7.26 5.78 13.38
N ARG A 368 -7.09 6.37 14.57
CA ARG A 368 -6.16 7.50 14.77
C ARG A 368 -4.72 7.14 14.38
N SER A 369 -4.42 5.86 14.15
CA SER A 369 -3.16 5.38 13.57
C SER A 369 -3.09 5.39 12.04
N LEU A 370 -4.18 5.65 11.31
CA LEU A 370 -4.20 5.72 9.83
C LEU A 370 -4.71 7.07 9.25
N GLY A 371 -5.54 7.83 9.98
CA GLY A 371 -6.15 9.06 9.45
C GLY A 371 -5.68 10.38 10.09
N SER A 372 -4.83 10.33 11.11
CA SER A 372 -4.27 11.52 11.76
C SER A 372 -2.84 11.79 11.29
N LEU A 373 -2.72 12.41 10.11
CA LEU A 373 -1.54 13.19 9.73
C LEU A 373 -1.50 14.56 10.48
N THR A 374 -2.04 14.62 11.70
CA THR A 374 -2.36 15.89 12.42
C THR A 374 -1.51 16.19 13.64
N ARG A 375 -0.40 15.48 13.77
CA ARG A 375 0.78 15.92 14.53
C ARG A 375 2.00 15.57 13.69
N ALA A 376 3.17 15.97 14.14
CA ALA A 376 4.47 15.70 13.53
C ALA A 376 4.81 14.19 13.44
N TYR A 377 3.89 13.33 12.98
CA TYR A 377 4.03 11.87 12.85
C TYR A 377 4.97 11.46 11.72
N HIS A 378 5.38 12.37 10.85
CA HIS A 378 6.51 12.07 9.98
C HIS A 378 7.78 11.86 10.82
N LEU A 379 7.95 12.58 11.93
CA LEU A 379 9.20 12.68 12.71
C LEU A 379 9.11 12.07 14.13
N ASP A 380 7.91 11.84 14.67
CA ASP A 380 7.73 11.32 16.03
C ASP A 380 7.77 9.78 16.06
N PRO A 381 8.60 9.16 16.93
CA PRO A 381 8.74 7.71 17.01
C PRO A 381 7.50 7.07 17.67
N ASP A 382 6.63 6.49 16.85
CA ASP A 382 5.51 5.62 17.29
C ASP A 382 6.00 4.15 17.31
N PRO A 383 5.85 3.36 18.39
CA PRO A 383 6.20 1.94 18.40
C PRO A 383 5.56 1.09 17.28
N GLU A 384 4.50 1.57 16.62
CA GLU A 384 3.92 0.91 15.43
C GLU A 384 4.80 0.98 14.16
N HIS A 385 5.86 1.80 14.11
CA HIS A 385 6.73 1.90 12.92
C HIS A 385 7.52 0.60 12.60
N PHE A 386 7.51 -0.38 13.49
CA PHE A 386 8.10 -1.70 13.25
C PHE A 386 7.13 -2.67 12.55
N ILE A 387 5.87 -2.29 12.36
CA ILE A 387 4.82 -3.14 11.81
C ILE A 387 4.46 -2.65 10.40
N LEU A 388 4.77 -3.46 9.38
CA LEU A 388 4.48 -3.12 7.98
C LEU A 388 3.01 -3.33 7.61
N PHE A 389 2.37 -4.38 8.16
CA PHE A 389 1.00 -4.76 7.80
C PHE A 389 0.02 -4.57 8.96
N PRO A 390 -1.22 -4.13 8.68
CA PRO A 390 -1.76 -3.74 7.36
C PRO A 390 -1.17 -2.43 6.85
N LEU A 391 -1.02 -2.30 5.52
CA LEU A 391 -0.45 -1.11 4.89
C LEU A 391 -1.30 0.12 5.23
N LYS A 392 -0.64 1.16 5.72
CA LYS A 392 -1.21 2.48 5.99
C LYS A 392 -1.23 3.34 4.72
N ASN A 393 -0.27 3.14 3.82
CA ASN A 393 -0.21 3.85 2.54
C ASN A 393 0.11 2.90 1.38
N SER A 394 -0.94 2.32 0.80
CA SER A 394 -0.80 1.39 -0.33
C SER A 394 -0.13 2.03 -1.54
N MET A 395 -0.42 3.31 -1.82
CA MET A 395 0.15 4.01 -2.98
C MET A 395 1.66 4.20 -2.86
N VAL A 396 2.16 4.51 -1.67
CA VAL A 396 3.61 4.56 -1.39
C VAL A 396 4.22 3.18 -1.50
N PHE A 397 3.53 2.16 -1.01
CA PHE A 397 3.99 0.79 -1.15
C PHE A 397 4.02 0.34 -2.62
N ASP A 398 3.10 0.83 -3.46
CA ASP A 398 3.11 0.59 -4.91
C ASP A 398 4.31 1.25 -5.58
N PHE A 399 4.70 2.46 -5.18
CA PHE A 399 5.96 3.08 -5.60
C PHE A 399 7.16 2.21 -5.23
N TYR A 400 7.19 1.69 -4.00
CA TYR A 400 8.23 0.78 -3.56
C TYR A 400 8.25 -0.51 -4.38
N LYS A 401 7.10 -1.13 -4.63
CA LYS A 401 6.99 -2.32 -5.48
C LYS A 401 7.43 -2.05 -6.91
N LYS A 402 7.09 -0.90 -7.47
CA LYS A 402 7.56 -0.47 -8.79
C LYS A 402 9.09 -0.34 -8.82
N ALA A 403 9.70 0.24 -7.78
CA ALA A 403 11.15 0.32 -7.65
C ALA A 403 11.78 -1.09 -7.52
N GLN A 404 11.25 -1.95 -6.64
CA GLN A 404 11.70 -3.32 -6.48
C GLN A 404 11.65 -4.16 -7.77
N ALA A 405 10.60 -3.96 -8.58
CA ALA A 405 10.46 -4.66 -9.85
C ALA A 405 11.55 -4.28 -10.86
N SER A 406 12.21 -3.14 -10.64
CA SER A 406 13.19 -2.52 -11.54
C SER A 406 14.64 -2.77 -11.13
N LEU A 407 14.89 -3.59 -10.10
CA LEU A 407 16.23 -3.89 -9.57
C LEU A 407 17.21 -4.35 -10.66
N TRP A 408 18.43 -3.81 -10.63
CA TRP A 408 19.55 -4.16 -11.49
C TRP A 408 20.90 -3.96 -10.77
N THR A 409 21.99 -4.50 -11.29
CA THR A 409 23.36 -4.35 -10.74
C THR A 409 24.37 -3.87 -11.78
N ALA A 410 25.51 -3.34 -11.32
CA ALA A 410 26.56 -2.80 -12.18
C ALA A 410 27.17 -3.85 -13.14
N GLU A 411 27.20 -5.12 -12.75
CA GLU A 411 27.73 -6.23 -13.56
C GLU A 411 26.92 -6.51 -14.83
N GLU A 412 25.71 -5.98 -14.93
CA GLU A 412 24.88 -6.10 -16.14
C GLU A 412 25.40 -5.23 -17.29
N MET A 413 26.34 -4.31 -17.01
CA MET A 413 26.94 -3.44 -18.02
C MET A 413 28.13 -4.10 -18.74
N ASP A 414 28.09 -4.13 -20.07
CA ASP A 414 29.25 -4.47 -20.91
C ASP A 414 29.96 -3.21 -21.42
N LEU A 415 31.11 -2.89 -20.81
CA LEU A 415 31.96 -1.76 -21.19
C LEU A 415 33.06 -2.10 -22.22
N THR A 416 33.07 -3.33 -22.76
CA THR A 416 34.14 -3.79 -23.66
C THR A 416 34.26 -2.93 -24.91
N LYS A 417 33.11 -2.55 -25.51
CA LYS A 417 33.08 -1.71 -26.70
C LYS A 417 33.30 -0.23 -26.38
N ASP A 418 32.82 0.22 -25.23
CA ASP A 418 32.90 1.61 -24.79
C ASP A 418 34.33 2.09 -24.68
N ARG A 419 35.24 1.27 -24.14
CA ARG A 419 36.67 1.62 -24.09
C ARG A 419 37.27 1.90 -25.46
N LEU A 420 36.94 1.08 -26.46
CA LEU A 420 37.43 1.27 -27.83
C LEU A 420 36.86 2.54 -28.46
N GLN A 421 35.55 2.75 -28.32
CA GLN A 421 34.88 3.92 -28.89
C GLN A 421 35.32 5.22 -28.21
N TRP A 422 35.58 5.19 -26.90
CA TRP A 422 36.12 6.30 -26.15
C TRP A 422 37.46 6.77 -26.71
N MET A 423 38.38 5.84 -26.98
CA MET A 423 39.72 6.14 -27.47
C MET A 423 39.73 6.60 -28.93
N ASP A 424 39.01 5.90 -29.80
CA ASP A 424 39.21 6.02 -31.24
C ASP A 424 38.11 6.77 -31.98
N TRP A 425 36.89 6.85 -31.44
CA TRP A 425 35.70 7.29 -32.18
C TRP A 425 35.11 8.62 -31.69
N LEU A 426 35.25 8.93 -30.41
CA LEU A 426 34.80 10.21 -29.86
C LEU A 426 35.72 11.35 -30.29
N THR A 427 35.12 12.46 -30.70
CA THR A 427 35.85 13.72 -30.91
C THR A 427 36.34 14.29 -29.58
N PRO A 428 37.38 15.15 -29.55
CA PRO A 428 37.85 15.78 -28.32
C PRO A 428 36.75 16.54 -27.56
N ALA A 429 35.84 17.21 -28.28
CA ALA A 429 34.72 17.93 -27.69
C ALA A 429 33.70 16.99 -27.04
N GLU A 430 33.35 15.87 -27.70
CA GLU A 430 32.46 14.84 -27.15
C GLU A 430 33.05 14.17 -25.91
N ARG A 431 34.35 13.86 -25.96
CA ARG A 431 35.07 13.29 -24.82
C ARG A 431 35.09 14.27 -23.64
N SER A 432 35.43 15.53 -23.89
CA SER A 432 35.43 16.58 -22.85
C SER A 432 34.06 16.78 -22.22
N MET A 433 32.99 16.83 -23.02
CA MET A 433 31.62 16.90 -22.51
C MET A 433 31.30 15.70 -21.60
N LEU A 434 31.60 14.48 -22.05
CA LEU A 434 31.36 13.28 -21.25
C LEU A 434 32.19 13.23 -19.97
N THR A 435 33.46 13.63 -20.03
CA THR A 435 34.34 13.71 -18.86
C THR A 435 33.73 14.62 -17.81
N ASN A 436 33.25 15.82 -18.18
CA ASN A 436 32.60 16.75 -17.25
C ASN A 436 31.28 16.19 -16.68
N VAL A 437 30.49 15.50 -17.51
CA VAL A 437 29.25 14.85 -17.07
C VAL A 437 29.53 13.74 -16.05
N LEU A 438 30.52 12.88 -16.32
CA LEU A 438 30.91 11.80 -15.39
C LEU A 438 31.48 12.36 -14.08
N ALA A 439 32.26 13.44 -14.15
CA ALA A 439 32.80 14.14 -12.97
C ALA A 439 31.68 14.64 -12.05
N PHE A 440 30.64 15.24 -12.63
CA PHE A 440 29.47 15.70 -11.89
C PHE A 440 28.77 14.53 -11.20
N PHE A 441 28.46 13.45 -11.93
CA PHE A 441 27.74 12.30 -11.37
C PHE A 441 28.50 11.59 -10.25
N ALA A 442 29.81 11.36 -10.43
CA ALA A 442 30.61 10.64 -9.43
C ALA A 442 30.62 11.34 -8.06
N THR A 443 30.49 12.67 -8.01
CA THR A 443 30.41 13.39 -6.74
C THR A 443 28.98 13.73 -6.30
N ALA A 444 28.04 13.87 -7.23
CA ALA A 444 26.65 14.17 -6.88
C ALA A 444 25.94 12.99 -6.19
N ASN A 445 26.20 11.75 -6.63
CA ASN A 445 25.54 10.56 -6.08
C ASN A 445 25.87 10.30 -4.61
N SER A 446 27.09 10.58 -4.16
CA SER A 446 27.45 10.43 -2.74
C SER A 446 26.72 11.45 -1.86
N ILE A 447 26.57 12.69 -2.34
CA ILE A 447 25.84 13.76 -1.62
C ILE A 447 24.34 13.43 -1.52
N VAL A 448 23.74 12.91 -2.61
CA VAL A 448 22.33 12.46 -2.62
C VAL A 448 22.12 11.29 -1.67
N GLY A 449 22.99 10.27 -1.73
CA GLY A 449 22.95 9.11 -0.83
C GLY A 449 23.04 9.50 0.65
N GLU A 450 23.93 10.42 1.00
CA GLU A 450 24.03 10.92 2.38
C GLU A 450 22.75 11.63 2.83
N ASN A 451 22.15 12.47 1.97
CA ASN A 451 20.89 13.15 2.27
C ASN A 451 19.73 12.18 2.51
N LEU A 452 19.61 11.15 1.64
CA LEU A 452 18.57 10.13 1.75
C LEU A 452 18.66 9.36 3.07
N VAL A 453 19.86 8.97 3.49
CA VAL A 453 20.07 8.17 4.70
C VAL A 453 20.01 9.03 5.96
N GLN A 454 20.69 10.18 5.99
CA GLN A 454 20.83 10.99 7.20
C GLN A 454 19.59 11.86 7.48
N ARG A 455 18.85 12.25 6.45
CA ARG A 455 17.63 13.06 6.58
C ARG A 455 16.40 12.25 6.26
N PHE A 456 16.12 11.95 5.00
CA PHE A 456 14.80 11.41 4.62
C PHE A 456 14.42 10.09 5.33
N SER A 457 15.34 9.13 5.39
CA SER A 457 15.10 7.83 6.05
C SER A 457 15.07 7.93 7.57
N ALA A 458 15.72 8.94 8.15
CA ALA A 458 15.73 9.22 9.58
C ALA A 458 14.53 10.09 10.00
N ASP A 459 14.10 11.00 9.14
CA ASP A 459 13.07 12.01 9.37
C ASP A 459 11.67 11.46 9.05
N VAL A 460 11.55 10.41 8.25
CA VAL A 460 10.28 9.79 7.90
C VAL A 460 10.12 8.47 8.65
N GLN A 461 9.15 8.40 9.56
CA GLN A 461 8.90 7.24 10.42
C GLN A 461 7.89 6.24 9.84
N ILE A 462 7.29 6.54 8.69
CA ILE A 462 6.26 5.69 8.07
C ILE A 462 6.96 4.53 7.31
N PRO A 463 6.67 3.25 7.63
CA PRO A 463 7.37 2.10 7.07
C PRO A 463 7.41 2.09 5.54
N GLU A 464 6.29 2.36 4.88
CA GLU A 464 6.19 2.30 3.42
C GLU A 464 7.09 3.33 2.73
N PHE A 465 7.18 4.54 3.29
CA PHE A 465 8.07 5.58 2.76
C PHE A 465 9.53 5.21 3.01
N ARG A 466 9.84 4.69 4.20
CA ARG A 466 11.18 4.22 4.54
C ARG A 466 11.63 3.10 3.60
N MET A 467 10.76 2.14 3.31
CA MET A 467 11.06 1.06 2.38
C MET A 467 11.40 1.58 0.98
N PHE A 468 10.68 2.61 0.50
CA PHE A 468 11.05 3.27 -0.76
C PHE A 468 12.41 3.95 -0.65
N TYR A 469 12.65 4.76 0.39
CA TYR A 469 13.91 5.47 0.58
C TYR A 469 15.11 4.53 0.79
N ASP A 470 14.93 3.42 1.49
CA ASP A 470 15.96 2.39 1.68
C ASP A 470 16.31 1.73 0.35
N PHE A 471 15.31 1.45 -0.49
CA PHE A 471 15.53 0.90 -1.83
C PHE A 471 16.19 1.93 -2.75
N GLN A 472 15.73 3.18 -2.73
CA GLN A 472 16.35 4.27 -3.45
C GLN A 472 17.81 4.43 -3.04
N ALA A 473 18.11 4.50 -1.74
CA ALA A 473 19.48 4.61 -1.23
C ALA A 473 20.36 3.42 -1.66
N MET A 474 19.81 2.21 -1.70
CA MET A 474 20.52 1.05 -2.24
C MET A 474 20.81 1.21 -3.75
N MET A 475 19.84 1.67 -4.55
CA MET A 475 20.03 1.92 -5.98
C MET A 475 21.01 3.06 -6.25
N GLU A 476 21.01 4.13 -5.42
CA GLU A 476 22.00 5.20 -5.53
C GLU A 476 23.43 4.72 -5.33
N ASN A 477 23.64 3.69 -4.49
CA ASN A 477 24.95 3.05 -4.36
C ASN A 477 25.34 2.30 -5.63
N VAL A 478 24.39 1.63 -6.29
CA VAL A 478 24.62 1.00 -7.61
C VAL A 478 24.95 2.06 -8.66
N HIS A 479 24.22 3.19 -8.68
CA HIS A 479 24.51 4.30 -9.58
C HIS A 479 25.93 4.85 -9.34
N TRP A 480 26.30 5.03 -8.07
CA TRP A 480 27.63 5.51 -7.69
C TRP A 480 28.75 4.55 -8.11
N GLU A 481 28.54 3.24 -7.93
CA GLU A 481 29.45 2.19 -8.42
C GLU A 481 29.60 2.25 -9.94
N VAL A 482 28.49 2.38 -10.67
CA VAL A 482 28.47 2.48 -12.14
C VAL A 482 29.27 3.69 -12.64
N TYR A 483 29.06 4.88 -12.07
CA TYR A 483 29.82 6.07 -12.48
C TYR A 483 31.31 5.94 -12.15
N SER A 484 31.64 5.33 -11.01
CA SER A 484 33.02 5.03 -10.63
C SER A 484 33.68 4.03 -11.59
N LEU A 485 32.94 3.00 -12.02
CA LEU A 485 33.39 2.02 -13.01
C LEU A 485 33.59 2.66 -14.38
N LEU A 486 32.69 3.56 -14.80
CA LEU A 486 32.82 4.31 -16.05
C LEU A 486 34.07 5.19 -16.06
N ILE A 487 34.31 5.97 -14.99
CA ILE A 487 35.53 6.79 -14.87
C ILE A 487 36.78 5.92 -14.94
N THR A 488 36.86 4.88 -14.10
CA THR A 488 38.06 4.02 -14.01
C THR A 488 38.31 3.21 -15.29
N THR A 489 37.27 2.88 -16.05
CA THR A 489 37.39 2.10 -17.29
C THR A 489 37.75 2.96 -18.50
N LEU A 490 37.17 4.17 -18.58
CA LEU A 490 37.29 5.03 -19.76
C LEU A 490 38.51 5.97 -19.67
N ILE A 491 38.82 6.46 -18.47
CA ILE A 491 39.87 7.46 -18.24
C ILE A 491 41.08 6.72 -17.69
N LEU A 492 42.13 6.57 -18.48
CA LEU A 492 43.30 5.76 -18.09
C LEU A 492 44.38 6.57 -17.35
N ASP A 493 44.35 7.89 -17.45
CA ASP A 493 45.28 8.78 -16.75
C ASP A 493 44.85 8.91 -15.28
N GLU A 494 45.71 8.46 -14.36
CA GLU A 494 45.45 8.48 -12.92
C GLU A 494 45.30 9.91 -12.36
N ASP A 495 46.01 10.89 -12.93
CA ASP A 495 45.91 12.29 -12.50
C ASP A 495 44.58 12.89 -12.95
N GLU A 496 44.12 12.56 -14.17
CA GLU A 496 42.80 12.96 -14.67
C GLU A 496 41.68 12.26 -13.87
N GLN A 497 41.79 10.96 -13.61
CA GLN A 497 40.83 10.25 -12.73
C GLN A 497 40.74 10.94 -11.36
N SER A 498 41.88 11.22 -10.73
CA SER A 498 41.94 11.88 -9.43
C SER A 498 41.28 13.26 -9.48
N HIS A 499 41.55 14.05 -10.52
CA HIS A 499 40.92 15.36 -10.71
C HIS A 499 39.39 15.27 -10.76
N LEU A 500 38.84 14.25 -11.42
CA LEU A 500 37.40 14.05 -11.59
C LEU A 500 36.72 13.48 -10.33
N PHE A 501 37.38 12.59 -9.60
CA PHE A 501 36.87 12.13 -8.30
C PHE A 501 36.85 13.25 -7.26
N HIS A 502 37.65 14.30 -7.45
CA HIS A 502 37.65 15.50 -6.61
C HIS A 502 36.92 16.69 -7.27
N ALA A 503 36.01 16.43 -8.24
CA ALA A 503 35.31 17.47 -9.00
C ALA A 503 34.64 18.56 -8.15
N VAL A 504 34.17 18.24 -6.94
CA VAL A 504 33.59 19.22 -6.00
C VAL A 504 34.59 20.30 -5.56
N THR A 505 35.89 20.02 -5.54
CA THR A 505 36.92 21.01 -5.21
C THR A 505 37.68 21.53 -6.43
N THR A 506 37.57 20.85 -7.57
CA THR A 506 38.35 21.14 -8.77
C THR A 506 37.55 21.80 -9.90
N ILE A 507 36.21 21.67 -9.93
CA ILE A 507 35.32 22.21 -10.96
C ILE A 507 34.31 23.20 -10.34
N PRO A 508 34.41 24.52 -10.62
CA PRO A 508 33.58 25.54 -9.96
C PRO A 508 32.07 25.34 -10.08
N SER A 509 31.57 24.92 -11.25
CA SER A 509 30.14 24.69 -11.46
C SER A 509 29.62 23.45 -10.69
N VAL A 510 30.45 22.41 -10.54
CA VAL A 510 30.16 21.25 -9.68
C VAL A 510 30.19 21.66 -8.20
N GLN A 511 31.18 22.46 -7.80
CA GLN A 511 31.26 23.02 -6.45
C GLN A 511 30.00 23.82 -6.10
N ALA A 512 29.55 24.72 -6.99
CA ALA A 512 28.37 25.55 -6.74
C ALA A 512 27.08 24.71 -6.58
N LYS A 513 26.91 23.64 -7.37
CA LYS A 513 25.80 22.69 -7.24
C LYS A 513 25.87 21.92 -5.92
N ALA A 514 27.06 21.44 -5.54
CA ALA A 514 27.28 20.74 -4.28
C ALA A 514 27.03 21.65 -3.07
N GLU A 515 27.54 22.88 -3.08
CA GLU A 515 27.27 23.88 -2.04
C GLU A 515 25.77 24.21 -1.95
N TRP A 516 25.07 24.31 -3.09
CA TRP A 516 23.62 24.48 -3.08
C TRP A 516 22.91 23.30 -2.42
N ALA A 517 23.24 22.06 -2.78
CA ALA A 517 22.64 20.87 -2.18
C ALA A 517 22.94 20.77 -0.68
N MET A 518 24.21 20.93 -0.29
CA MET A 518 24.66 20.86 1.11
C MET A 518 24.01 21.92 1.99
N ARG A 519 23.74 23.12 1.47
CA ARG A 519 22.99 24.16 2.21
C ARG A 519 21.59 23.69 2.62
N TRP A 520 20.93 22.87 1.80
CA TRP A 520 19.62 22.32 2.13
C TRP A 520 19.71 21.10 3.03
N ILE A 521 20.71 20.23 2.84
CA ILE A 521 20.96 19.05 3.70
C ILE A 521 21.30 19.48 5.14
N ALA A 522 22.16 20.47 5.29
CA ALA A 522 22.59 20.98 6.59
C ALA A 522 21.60 21.97 7.23
N SER A 523 20.53 22.35 6.53
CA SER A 523 19.58 23.36 7.02
C SER A 523 18.74 22.84 8.18
N ASP A 524 18.34 23.75 9.08
CA ASP A 524 17.26 23.54 10.05
C ASP A 524 15.89 23.93 9.45
N ALA A 525 15.82 24.05 8.13
CA ALA A 525 14.59 24.38 7.43
C ALA A 525 13.51 23.30 7.64
N PRO A 526 12.21 23.67 7.51
CA PRO A 526 11.14 22.68 7.58
C PRO A 526 11.32 21.59 6.52
N PHE A 527 10.94 20.35 6.86
CA PHE A 527 10.99 19.19 5.97
C PHE A 527 10.40 19.46 4.58
N THR A 528 9.36 20.29 4.49
CA THR A 528 8.73 20.70 3.22
C THR A 528 9.68 21.43 2.27
N ARG A 529 10.63 22.22 2.79
CA ARG A 529 11.70 22.83 1.99
C ARG A 529 12.73 21.80 1.54
N HIS A 530 13.07 20.85 2.40
CA HIS A 530 14.00 19.77 2.05
C HIS A 530 13.43 18.89 0.94
N VAL A 531 12.14 18.54 1.01
CA VAL A 531 11.46 17.78 -0.06
C VAL A 531 11.55 18.53 -1.38
N VAL A 532 11.21 19.82 -1.43
CA VAL A 532 11.28 20.60 -2.69
C VAL A 532 12.71 20.72 -3.22
N ALA A 533 13.68 20.98 -2.34
CA ALA A 533 15.09 21.04 -2.74
C ALA A 533 15.57 19.69 -3.28
N PHE A 534 15.19 18.59 -2.63
CA PHE A 534 15.48 17.24 -3.07
C PHE A 534 14.84 16.92 -4.41
N THR A 535 13.56 17.27 -4.61
CA THR A 535 12.89 17.14 -5.92
C THR A 535 13.62 17.90 -7.02
N ALA A 536 14.20 19.08 -6.72
CA ALA A 536 15.00 19.82 -7.69
C ALA A 536 16.36 19.14 -7.99
N VAL A 537 17.00 18.48 -7.01
CA VAL A 537 18.21 17.68 -7.27
C VAL A 537 17.89 16.55 -8.25
N GLU A 538 16.93 15.68 -7.90
CA GLU A 538 16.51 14.53 -8.70
C GLU A 538 16.01 14.97 -10.10
N GLY A 539 15.09 15.95 -10.11
CA GLY A 539 14.37 16.35 -11.31
C GLY A 539 15.09 17.35 -12.22
N ILE A 540 16.09 18.10 -11.73
CA ILE A 540 16.81 19.13 -12.53
C ILE A 540 18.30 18.82 -12.66
N PHE A 541 19.02 18.54 -11.57
CA PHE A 541 20.48 18.34 -11.63
C PHE A 541 20.89 17.05 -12.34
N PHE A 542 20.09 15.99 -12.23
CA PHE A 542 20.39 14.70 -12.87
C PHE A 542 19.81 14.58 -14.28
N SER A 543 18.62 15.12 -14.51
CA SER A 543 17.82 14.88 -15.73
C SER A 543 18.40 15.43 -17.05
N ARG A 544 19.48 16.23 -17.03
CA ARG A 544 20.07 16.88 -18.22
C ARG A 544 21.25 16.16 -18.80
N SER A 545 22.11 15.67 -17.93
CA SER A 545 23.22 14.80 -18.29
C SER A 545 22.74 13.56 -19.02
N PHE A 546 21.54 13.08 -18.70
CA PHE A 546 20.89 12.00 -19.45
C PHE A 546 20.59 12.36 -20.90
N ALA A 547 20.12 13.58 -21.20
CA ALA A 547 19.84 14.00 -22.57
C ALA A 547 21.11 14.06 -23.44
N ALA A 548 22.25 14.46 -22.86
CA ALA A 548 23.53 14.45 -23.58
C ALA A 548 24.04 13.03 -23.87
N ILE A 549 23.85 12.08 -22.95
CA ILE A 549 24.22 10.68 -23.17
C ILE A 549 23.25 10.01 -24.16
N PHE A 550 21.97 10.33 -24.11
CA PHE A 550 20.99 9.88 -25.11
C PHE A 550 21.28 10.38 -26.52
N TRP A 551 21.86 11.57 -26.65
CA TRP A 551 22.35 12.05 -27.93
C TRP A 551 23.47 11.14 -28.51
N LEU A 552 24.33 10.56 -27.67
CA LEU A 552 25.31 9.54 -28.11
C LEU A 552 24.64 8.23 -28.52
N LYS A 553 23.59 7.81 -27.81
CA LYS A 553 22.79 6.64 -28.17
C LYS A 553 22.25 6.78 -29.60
N LYS A 554 21.74 7.96 -29.96
CA LYS A 554 21.27 8.26 -31.34
C LYS A 554 22.38 8.09 -32.38
N LYS A 555 23.64 8.31 -32.01
CA LYS A 555 24.81 8.08 -32.88
C LYS A 555 25.28 6.63 -32.91
N GLY A 556 24.72 5.75 -32.07
CA GLY A 556 25.15 4.36 -31.92
C GLY A 556 26.51 4.23 -31.21
N LEU A 557 26.82 5.16 -30.30
CA LEU A 557 28.08 5.23 -29.57
C LEU A 557 27.87 4.92 -28.08
N MET A 558 28.93 4.40 -27.45
CA MET A 558 29.05 4.08 -26.03
C MET A 558 27.90 3.17 -25.54
N PRO A 559 27.76 1.94 -26.07
CA PRO A 559 26.61 1.08 -25.78
C PRO A 559 26.44 0.72 -24.29
N GLY A 560 27.53 0.52 -23.55
CA GLY A 560 27.49 0.25 -22.12
C GLY A 560 27.08 1.49 -21.31
N LEU A 561 27.67 2.66 -21.61
CA LEU A 561 27.29 3.94 -21.00
C LEU A 561 25.83 4.30 -21.29
N THR A 562 25.37 4.10 -22.52
CA THR A 562 24.00 4.44 -22.91
C THR A 562 22.97 3.48 -22.32
N PHE A 563 23.32 2.19 -22.18
CA PHE A 563 22.51 1.21 -21.46
C PHE A 563 22.36 1.56 -19.97
N SER A 564 23.46 1.85 -19.28
CA SER A 564 23.39 2.23 -17.87
C SER A 564 22.64 3.55 -17.66
N ASN A 565 22.81 4.50 -18.58
CA ASN A 565 22.08 5.75 -18.58
C ASN A 565 20.55 5.55 -18.69
N GLU A 566 20.08 4.54 -19.43
CA GLU A 566 18.65 4.21 -19.49
C GLU A 566 18.11 3.72 -18.15
N LEU A 567 18.86 2.83 -17.49
CA LEU A 567 18.48 2.28 -16.20
C LEU A 567 18.46 3.36 -15.12
N ILE A 568 19.54 4.15 -15.04
CA ILE A 568 19.64 5.27 -14.09
C ILE A 568 18.56 6.32 -14.38
N PHE A 569 18.35 6.70 -15.64
CA PHE A 569 17.32 7.69 -15.99
C PHE A 569 15.90 7.24 -15.60
N ARG A 570 15.59 5.95 -15.78
CA ARG A 570 14.32 5.37 -15.34
C ARG A 570 14.18 5.48 -13.82
N ASP A 571 15.24 5.17 -13.09
CA ASP A 571 15.24 5.17 -11.62
C ASP A 571 15.09 6.61 -11.09
N GLU A 572 15.85 7.59 -11.59
CA GLU A 572 15.72 9.00 -11.20
C GLU A 572 14.35 9.60 -11.56
N GLY A 573 13.74 9.13 -12.66
CA GLY A 573 12.37 9.48 -13.00
C GLY A 573 11.38 9.03 -11.92
N LEU A 574 11.53 7.80 -11.44
CA LEU A 574 10.72 7.24 -10.36
C LEU A 574 10.98 7.96 -9.03
N HIS A 575 12.23 8.30 -8.73
CA HIS A 575 12.62 9.06 -7.54
C HIS A 575 12.01 10.47 -7.55
N THR A 576 12.05 11.15 -8.69
CA THR A 576 11.43 12.47 -8.86
C THR A 576 9.91 12.40 -8.68
N ASP A 577 9.26 11.43 -9.32
CA ASP A 577 7.81 11.19 -9.16
C ASP A 577 7.46 10.93 -7.69
N PHE A 578 8.26 10.13 -7.00
CA PHE A 578 8.07 9.85 -5.58
C PHE A 578 8.25 11.11 -4.72
N ALA A 579 9.28 11.92 -4.98
CA ALA A 579 9.50 13.18 -4.26
C ALA A 579 8.34 14.18 -4.48
N CYS A 580 7.83 14.28 -5.70
CA CYS A 580 6.62 15.05 -6.01
C CYS A 580 5.39 14.52 -5.26
N PHE A 581 5.24 13.19 -5.21
CA PHE A 581 4.16 12.55 -4.48
C PHE A 581 4.26 12.81 -2.97
N VAL A 582 5.45 12.65 -2.38
CA VAL A 582 5.74 12.99 -0.98
C VAL A 582 5.36 14.44 -0.72
N TYR A 583 5.79 15.37 -1.58
CA TYR A 583 5.41 16.77 -1.48
C TYR A 583 3.90 16.95 -1.49
N SER A 584 3.18 16.25 -2.38
CA SER A 584 1.71 16.27 -2.48
C SER A 584 1.02 15.81 -1.19
N CYS A 585 1.61 14.87 -0.45
CA CYS A 585 1.09 14.37 0.82
C CYS A 585 1.29 15.36 1.99
N LEU A 586 2.20 16.34 1.88
CA LEU A 586 2.46 17.28 2.97
C LEU A 586 1.31 18.27 3.13
N HIS A 587 0.80 18.44 4.35
CA HIS A 587 -0.26 19.42 4.65
C HIS A 587 0.22 20.88 4.49
N GLN A 588 1.42 21.19 4.98
CA GLN A 588 1.96 22.55 4.95
C GLN A 588 2.77 22.76 3.68
N LYS A 589 2.11 23.23 2.62
CA LYS A 589 2.80 23.61 1.37
C LYS A 589 3.66 24.85 1.58
N LEU A 590 4.69 24.97 0.74
CA LEU A 590 5.44 26.22 0.62
C LEU A 590 4.60 27.25 -0.12
N SER A 591 4.91 28.54 0.06
CA SER A 591 4.36 29.56 -0.83
C SER A 591 4.90 29.36 -2.24
N GLU A 592 4.08 29.69 -3.24
CA GLU A 592 4.46 29.61 -4.65
C GLU A 592 5.80 30.30 -4.90
N ASN A 593 5.99 31.52 -4.38
CA ASN A 593 7.24 32.26 -4.51
C ASN A 593 8.47 31.52 -3.96
N THR A 594 8.36 30.86 -2.80
CA THR A 594 9.48 30.13 -2.20
C THR A 594 9.77 28.84 -2.96
N LEU A 595 8.74 28.11 -3.39
CA LEU A 595 8.92 26.91 -4.20
C LEU A 595 9.58 27.26 -5.53
N THR A 596 9.04 28.26 -6.24
CA THR A 596 9.57 28.75 -7.51
C THR A 596 11.03 29.15 -7.37
N MET A 597 11.37 29.93 -6.33
CA MET A 597 12.75 30.35 -6.07
C MET A 597 13.72 29.17 -5.97
N ILE A 598 13.41 28.17 -5.13
CA ILE A 598 14.28 26.99 -4.92
C ILE A 598 14.50 26.25 -6.24
N VAL A 599 13.42 26.02 -6.98
CA VAL A 599 13.44 25.28 -8.25
C VAL A 599 14.18 26.07 -9.34
N THR A 600 13.99 27.39 -9.42
CA THR A 600 14.71 28.23 -10.40
C THR A 600 16.18 28.41 -10.07
N GLU A 601 16.57 28.47 -8.79
CA GLU A 601 17.98 28.52 -8.40
C GLU A 601 18.73 27.26 -8.86
N ALA A 602 18.14 26.07 -8.66
CA ALA A 602 18.68 24.82 -9.20
C ALA A 602 18.75 24.87 -10.74
N SER A 603 17.72 25.39 -11.39
CA SER A 603 17.69 25.56 -12.84
C SER A 603 18.79 26.49 -13.36
N GLU A 604 19.15 27.54 -12.62
CA GLU A 604 20.20 28.50 -13.01
C GLU A 604 21.60 27.89 -12.88
N LEU A 605 21.88 27.19 -11.77
CA LEU A 605 23.13 26.46 -11.58
C LEU A 605 23.35 25.39 -12.66
N GLU A 606 22.28 24.69 -13.03
CA GLU A 606 22.34 23.70 -14.11
C GLU A 606 22.64 24.35 -15.46
N GLN A 607 22.06 25.52 -15.73
CA GLN A 607 22.35 26.26 -16.96
C GLN A 607 23.82 26.68 -17.03
N ASP A 608 24.41 27.11 -15.92
CA ASP A 608 25.80 27.54 -15.87
C ASP A 608 26.76 26.34 -16.06
N PHE A 609 26.48 25.21 -15.43
CA PHE A 609 27.22 23.96 -15.67
C PHE A 609 27.27 23.59 -17.16
N TRP A 610 26.15 23.69 -17.88
CA TRP A 610 26.09 23.36 -19.30
C TRP A 610 26.72 24.40 -20.23
N LYS A 611 26.77 25.67 -19.82
CA LYS A 611 27.54 26.70 -20.55
C LYS A 611 29.04 26.41 -20.47
N ASP A 612 29.51 25.98 -19.31
CA ASP A 612 30.92 25.62 -19.09
C ASP A 612 31.28 24.28 -19.73
N THR A 613 30.31 23.37 -19.88
CA THR A 613 30.53 22.04 -20.46
C THR A 613 30.47 22.04 -21.99
N LEU A 614 29.62 22.89 -22.60
CA LEU A 614 29.42 22.97 -24.06
C LEU A 614 29.94 24.28 -24.65
N VAL A 615 31.14 24.72 -24.26
CA VAL A 615 31.75 25.99 -24.70
C VAL A 615 31.85 26.07 -26.23
N ASP A 616 32.40 25.04 -26.86
CA ASP A 616 32.56 24.99 -28.33
C ASP A 616 31.33 24.41 -29.05
N GLY A 617 30.37 23.87 -28.27
CA GLY A 617 29.26 23.08 -28.78
C GLY A 617 29.69 21.78 -29.49
N ILE A 618 28.73 20.92 -29.76
CA ILE A 618 28.90 19.69 -30.54
C ILE A 618 27.80 19.67 -31.60
N LEU A 619 28.03 19.01 -32.74
CA LEU A 619 27.04 18.95 -33.82
C LEU A 619 25.71 18.34 -33.31
N GLY A 620 24.67 19.15 -33.19
CA GLY A 620 23.36 18.72 -32.68
C GLY A 620 23.18 18.84 -31.15
N LEU A 621 24.18 19.36 -30.43
CA LEU A 621 24.07 19.72 -29.00
C LEU A 621 24.84 21.01 -28.70
N SER A 622 24.14 22.06 -28.31
CA SER A 622 24.74 23.37 -27.99
C SER A 622 24.30 23.87 -26.63
N ALA A 623 25.10 24.75 -26.00
CA ALA A 623 24.72 25.38 -24.73
C ALA A 623 23.34 26.08 -24.81
N PRO A 624 23.00 26.86 -25.87
CA PRO A 624 21.66 27.45 -25.98
C PRO A 624 20.53 26.42 -26.03
N SER A 625 20.69 25.34 -26.81
CA SER A 625 19.68 24.26 -26.88
C SER A 625 19.54 23.53 -25.54
N MET A 626 20.65 23.29 -24.83
CA MET A 626 20.60 22.63 -23.53
C MET A 626 19.94 23.53 -22.47
N VAL A 627 20.27 24.82 -22.45
CA VAL A 627 19.62 25.83 -21.60
C VAL A 627 18.11 25.89 -21.85
N GLN A 628 17.66 25.82 -23.10
CA GLN A 628 16.24 25.75 -23.41
C GLN A 628 15.60 24.46 -22.88
N TYR A 629 16.27 23.32 -23.01
CA TYR A 629 15.77 22.05 -22.47
C TYR A 629 15.68 22.06 -20.94
N ILE A 630 16.66 22.64 -20.25
CA ILE A 630 16.64 22.83 -18.80
C ILE A 630 15.38 23.59 -18.39
N LYS A 631 15.16 24.76 -18.99
CA LYS A 631 13.98 25.59 -18.72
C LYS A 631 12.67 24.86 -18.98
N PHE A 632 12.59 24.06 -20.04
CA PHE A 632 11.39 23.31 -20.40
C PHE A 632 10.99 22.33 -19.30
N VAL A 633 11.94 21.59 -18.75
CA VAL A 633 11.62 20.62 -17.71
C VAL A 633 11.50 21.27 -16.33
N THR A 634 12.22 22.37 -16.07
CA THR A 634 11.95 23.18 -14.87
C THR A 634 10.48 23.61 -14.84
N ASP A 635 9.93 24.06 -15.97
CA ASP A 635 8.49 24.37 -16.09
C ASP A 635 7.60 23.14 -15.87
N ARG A 636 7.97 21.96 -16.39
CA ARG A 636 7.22 20.72 -16.11
C ARG A 636 7.21 20.41 -14.61
N LEU A 637 8.35 20.57 -13.94
CA LEU A 637 8.47 20.24 -12.53
C LEU A 637 7.61 21.17 -11.68
N LEU A 638 7.65 22.47 -11.98
CA LEU A 638 6.77 23.45 -11.35
C LEU A 638 5.29 23.08 -11.53
N VAL A 639 4.86 22.69 -12.72
CA VAL A 639 3.46 22.29 -12.99
C VAL A 639 3.04 21.08 -12.16
N VAL A 640 3.92 20.09 -11.99
CA VAL A 640 3.64 18.90 -11.16
C VAL A 640 3.56 19.25 -9.69
N LEU A 641 4.40 20.20 -9.24
CA LEU A 641 4.34 20.76 -7.89
C LEU A 641 3.19 21.78 -7.70
N ASP A 642 2.26 21.85 -8.66
CA ASP A 642 1.08 22.73 -8.67
C ASP A 642 1.40 24.23 -8.66
N VAL A 643 2.48 24.61 -9.36
CA VAL A 643 2.97 25.99 -9.51
C VAL A 643 3.00 26.40 -10.98
N SER A 644 2.81 27.70 -11.23
CA SER A 644 2.81 28.27 -12.57
C SER A 644 4.18 28.14 -13.26
N LYS A 645 4.17 27.96 -14.59
CA LYS A 645 5.39 27.97 -15.41
C LYS A 645 6.09 29.34 -15.34
N VAL A 646 7.42 29.32 -15.32
CA VAL A 646 8.26 30.53 -15.28
C VAL A 646 8.81 30.85 -16.66
N TYR A 647 9.36 29.87 -17.36
CA TYR A 647 10.11 30.10 -18.59
C TYR A 647 9.25 30.02 -19.85
N ASN A 648 8.16 29.25 -19.80
CA ASN A 648 7.25 28.95 -20.92
C ASN A 648 7.98 28.47 -22.18
N THR A 649 8.96 27.59 -22.00
CA THR A 649 9.81 27.07 -23.09
C THR A 649 9.33 25.71 -23.59
N GLN A 650 9.70 25.38 -24.84
CA GLN A 650 9.39 24.09 -25.46
C GLN A 650 10.63 23.19 -25.49
N ASN A 651 10.41 21.88 -25.55
CA ASN A 651 11.47 20.88 -25.71
C ASN A 651 12.23 21.09 -27.04
N PRO A 652 13.56 21.36 -27.01
CA PRO A 652 14.35 21.51 -28.24
C PRO A 652 14.88 20.17 -28.80
N PHE A 653 14.70 19.05 -28.07
CA PHE A 653 15.29 17.76 -28.41
C PHE A 653 14.22 16.72 -28.77
N GLU A 654 13.94 16.58 -30.07
CA GLU A 654 13.01 15.57 -30.60
C GLU A 654 13.43 14.13 -30.27
N PHE A 655 14.74 13.87 -30.10
CA PHE A 655 15.23 12.53 -29.78
C PHE A 655 14.89 12.07 -28.37
N VAL A 656 14.66 12.99 -27.43
CA VAL A 656 14.21 12.66 -26.07
C VAL A 656 12.80 12.07 -26.12
N GLU A 657 11.94 12.54 -27.02
CA GLU A 657 10.59 11.99 -27.24
C GLU A 657 10.61 10.65 -27.99
N MET A 658 11.63 10.39 -28.82
CA MET A 658 11.77 9.11 -29.54
C MET A 658 12.21 7.96 -28.65
N ILE A 659 12.96 8.22 -27.57
CA ILE A 659 13.40 7.20 -26.61
C ILE A 659 12.21 6.59 -25.87
N SER A 660 11.21 7.41 -25.57
CA SER A 660 9.90 7.00 -25.05
C SER A 660 9.12 6.06 -25.98
N LEU A 661 9.34 6.17 -27.29
CA LEU A 661 8.66 5.36 -28.32
C LEU A 661 9.41 4.05 -28.62
N GLU A 662 10.74 4.02 -28.52
CA GLU A 662 11.52 2.78 -28.71
C GLU A 662 11.22 1.70 -27.66
N GLY A 663 10.91 2.11 -26.42
CA GLY A 663 10.36 1.23 -25.39
C GLY A 663 9.01 0.61 -25.76
N LYS A 664 8.21 1.29 -26.61
CA LYS A 664 6.90 0.81 -27.11
C LYS A 664 7.01 0.00 -28.42
N THR A 665 8.05 0.18 -29.24
CA THR A 665 8.17 -0.49 -30.56
C THR A 665 8.97 -1.80 -30.57
N ASN A 666 9.75 -2.09 -29.52
CA ASN A 666 10.51 -3.34 -29.41
C ASN A 666 9.72 -4.54 -28.86
N PHE A 667 8.39 -4.45 -28.80
CA PHE A 667 7.51 -5.52 -28.29
C PHE A 667 7.52 -6.81 -29.12
N PHE A 668 8.04 -6.80 -30.37
CA PHE A 668 7.97 -7.95 -31.29
C PHE A 668 9.28 -8.41 -31.95
N LYS A 669 10.46 -7.84 -31.63
CA LYS A 669 11.70 -8.18 -32.38
C LYS A 669 12.96 -8.44 -31.55
N HIS A 670 12.91 -8.26 -30.25
CA HIS A 670 13.95 -8.77 -29.34
C HIS A 670 13.26 -9.62 -28.28
N HIS A 671 13.88 -10.75 -27.92
CA HIS A 671 13.46 -11.47 -26.73
C HIS A 671 13.51 -10.48 -25.58
N VAL A 672 12.34 -10.13 -25.07
CA VAL A 672 12.15 -9.31 -23.87
C VAL A 672 12.92 -10.02 -22.77
N SER A 673 14.13 -9.57 -22.47
CA SER A 673 14.86 -9.99 -21.27
C SER A 673 14.19 -9.32 -20.08
N ASP A 674 13.19 -9.98 -19.52
CA ASP A 674 13.06 -10.32 -18.10
C ASP A 674 13.37 -9.28 -16.99
N TYR A 675 13.05 -7.98 -17.16
CA TYR A 675 13.12 -7.00 -16.05
C TYR A 675 11.77 -6.43 -15.59
N VAL A 676 10.71 -7.23 -15.69
CA VAL A 676 9.56 -7.07 -14.80
C VAL A 676 9.33 -8.43 -14.16
N LYS A 677 9.68 -8.56 -12.88
CA LYS A 677 9.25 -9.71 -12.09
C LYS A 677 7.72 -9.67 -12.05
N ALA A 678 7.09 -10.50 -12.89
CA ALA A 678 5.65 -10.49 -13.18
C ALA A 678 4.74 -10.64 -11.94
N PHE A 679 5.30 -10.98 -10.79
CA PHE A 679 4.59 -11.10 -9.50
C PHE A 679 4.47 -9.78 -8.72
N VAL A 680 5.08 -8.68 -9.17
CA VAL A 680 5.15 -7.42 -8.40
C VAL A 680 4.14 -6.36 -8.86
N THR A 681 3.63 -6.43 -10.10
CA THR A 681 2.74 -5.39 -10.67
C THR A 681 1.33 -5.92 -10.94
N GLY A 682 0.46 -5.84 -9.93
CA GLY A 682 -1.00 -5.95 -10.13
C GLY A 682 -1.55 -4.64 -10.72
N LYS A 683 -2.16 -4.68 -11.90
CA LYS A 683 -2.74 -3.49 -12.55
C LYS A 683 -4.01 -3.02 -11.80
N GLY A 684 -3.90 -1.94 -11.04
CA GLY A 684 -5.03 -1.15 -10.52
C GLY A 684 -5.41 0.02 -11.44
N PRO A 685 -6.61 0.61 -11.29
CA PRO A 685 -7.06 1.72 -12.11
C PRO A 685 -6.29 3.02 -11.79
N ALA A 686 -5.93 3.76 -12.83
CA ALA A 686 -5.21 5.03 -12.73
C ALA A 686 -6.05 6.11 -12.01
N ALA A 687 -5.69 6.43 -10.76
CA ALA A 687 -6.14 7.64 -10.09
C ALA A 687 -5.28 8.83 -10.54
N ALA A 688 -5.93 9.96 -10.81
CA ALA A 688 -5.33 11.18 -11.33
C ALA A 688 -4.42 11.89 -10.30
N CYS A 689 -3.17 11.43 -10.17
CA CYS A 689 -2.07 12.25 -9.70
C CYS A 689 -1.45 12.94 -10.92
N LYS A 690 -1.19 14.25 -10.87
CA LYS A 690 -0.38 14.93 -11.89
C LYS A 690 1.04 14.34 -11.78
N LYS A 691 1.37 13.35 -12.62
CA LYS A 691 2.70 12.73 -12.64
C LYS A 691 3.72 13.68 -13.24
N PHE A 692 4.96 13.64 -12.76
CA PHE A 692 6.09 14.13 -13.52
C PHE A 692 6.46 13.06 -14.54
N GLU A 693 5.55 12.84 -15.50
CA GLU A 693 5.82 11.95 -16.61
C GLU A 693 7.06 12.50 -17.33
N THR A 694 8.20 11.83 -17.20
CA THR A 694 9.35 12.03 -18.08
C THR A 694 9.07 11.39 -19.44
N ASP A 695 7.85 11.53 -19.98
CA ASP A 695 7.35 10.85 -21.18
C ASP A 695 7.70 9.35 -21.29
N MET A 696 8.03 8.64 -20.20
CA MET A 696 8.44 7.23 -20.23
C MET A 696 7.48 6.38 -19.39
N GLU A 697 6.42 5.87 -20.02
CA GLU A 697 5.77 4.65 -19.55
C GLU A 697 6.60 3.46 -20.03
N PHE A 698 7.26 2.76 -19.10
CA PHE A 698 7.81 1.42 -19.30
C PHE A 698 6.80 0.35 -18.89
#